data_AF-A0A820C2W4-F1
#
_entry.id   AF-A0A820C2W4-F1
#
_cell.length_a   1.000
_cell.length_b   1.000
_cell.length_c   1.000
_cell.angle_alpha   90.00
_cell.angle_beta   90.00
_cell.angle_gamma   90.00
#
_symmetry.space_group_name_H-M   'P 1'
#
loop_
_entity.id
_entity.type
_entity.pdbx_description
1 polymer ?
#
loop_
_entity_poly.entity_id
_entity_poly.type
_entity_poly.pdbx_seq_one_letter_code
_entity_poly.pdbx_strand_id
1 'polypeptide(L)'
;RQFPLYYTYRKRLDFQEDKIYRNLEPALAYQLEIYRLRSFDLDFIPTSNHKMHIYLGKGKIYSKQHDAIDHRFFARAIIRHSDFVTKEASYEYLQNEAERTLLEAMDELEIVFSHPLANKTDCNHVFMCVVPTVCIEPAKLEESVRSMVLRYGIRLWKLRILQAELKMTIRLTPDSERIPFRVFLTYENGYYLDISLYREVKNPTTGQTIFQSYNSGETGPLDGRALHDPYVTKDHLQYKRFTAQSNNTSYVYDIPEMFRQASLLIWKQYLERNKLRENSMPKDVFNYEELILDNTNQVNHSDSASLLSPAMISSKSSSLDTNKSDDYLKQCGLTIRRRSLAENDCGMVAWRFHMKTPECPNGRTIIVIANDITYKIGSFGIEEDLLFQRASELSRLERIPRIYISANSGARIGLAEELKFLYRIAWNDPKDIDKGIKYLYLSSDDYSRVSHMNCVRTEIINEDGETRHKILDIIGKENSLGVENLRGSGMIAGETSLAYNVIPTISLVTCRAVGIGAYLVRLGSRVIQVENSHIILTGAGALNKVLGREVYNSNNQLGGTQIMFNNGVTHDIVKDDFEGCVLLLRWLSYMPETMSHSLPILSELHDPINRSIDFMPTATPYDPRHMIQGRQLTSLSQTNINNEIGSSTSPTFQSGFFDRDSFIEIMKNWAKTVVCGRARLGGIPMGVIAVETRTVELEQPADPANFDSDARTIQQAGQVWFPDSAFKTAQAINDFKRENLPLMIFANWRGFSGGMKDMFDQIIKFGAYIVDALREYEQPVFIYIPPCGELRGGAWVVVDPTINLRYMEMYADRMSRGSVLEPEGT
;
A
#
# COMPACT_ATOMS: atom_id res chain seq x y z
N ARG A 1 18.00 9.92 46.70
CA ARG A 1 18.07 11.37 46.97
C ARG A 1 16.85 12.01 46.32
N GLN A 2 16.07 12.82 47.03
CA GLN A 2 14.93 13.55 46.44
C GLN A 2 15.46 14.70 45.57
N PHE A 3 14.82 14.94 44.43
CA PHE A 3 15.15 16.08 43.56
C PHE A 3 14.61 17.39 44.17
N PRO A 4 15.31 18.52 43.98
CA PRO A 4 14.80 19.83 44.37
C PRO A 4 13.54 20.19 43.57
N LEU A 5 12.57 20.81 44.24
CA LEU A 5 11.35 21.32 43.62
C LEU A 5 11.50 22.82 43.32
N TYR A 6 11.04 23.25 42.16
CA TYR A 6 11.14 24.65 41.70
C TYR A 6 9.75 25.21 41.37
N TYR A 7 9.49 26.43 41.87
CA TYR A 7 8.27 27.18 41.59
C TYR A 7 8.64 28.59 41.12
N THR A 8 8.19 28.97 39.93
CA THR A 8 8.61 30.22 39.29
C THR A 8 7.46 31.23 39.28
N TYR A 9 7.66 32.40 39.88
CA TYR A 9 6.69 33.50 39.90
C TYR A 9 7.26 34.69 39.14
N ARG A 10 6.57 35.15 38.09
CA ARG A 10 7.08 36.20 37.21
C ARG A 10 6.22 37.44 37.29
N LYS A 11 6.87 38.61 37.34
CA LYS A 11 6.20 39.92 37.36
C LYS A 11 5.21 40.11 36.21
N ARG A 12 5.48 39.57 35.01
CA ARG A 12 4.59 39.66 33.84
C ARG A 12 3.25 38.93 33.99
N LEU A 13 3.10 38.10 35.02
CA LEU A 13 1.88 37.38 35.37
C LEU A 13 1.34 37.85 36.73
N ASP A 14 1.65 39.08 37.15
CA ASP A 14 1.28 39.64 38.46
C ASP A 14 1.70 38.75 39.64
N PHE A 15 2.88 38.11 39.53
CA PHE A 15 3.37 37.13 40.50
C PHE A 15 2.43 35.95 40.75
N GLN A 16 1.60 35.58 39.77
CA GLN A 16 1.03 34.23 39.72
C GLN A 16 2.11 33.23 39.30
N GLU A 17 1.96 31.99 39.78
CA GLU A 17 2.89 30.90 39.45
C GLU A 17 2.83 30.62 37.94
N ASP A 18 3.98 30.63 37.28
CA ASP A 18 4.08 30.06 35.94
C ASP A 18 4.36 28.56 36.00
N LYS A 19 3.27 27.79 35.85
CA LYS A 19 3.30 26.33 35.87
C LYS A 19 4.16 25.72 34.75
N ILE A 20 4.45 26.45 33.67
CA ILE A 20 5.32 25.96 32.58
C ILE A 20 6.74 25.67 33.08
N TYR A 21 7.19 26.40 34.10
CA TYR A 21 8.54 26.27 34.68
C TYR A 21 8.50 25.53 36.03
N ARG A 22 7.41 24.81 36.33
CA ARG A 22 7.34 23.99 37.55
C ARG A 22 8.37 22.87 37.48
N ASN A 23 9.10 22.67 38.58
CA ASN A 23 10.21 21.73 38.70
C ASN A 23 11.35 21.96 37.69
N LEU A 24 11.41 23.15 37.08
CA LEU A 24 12.42 23.52 36.11
C LEU A 24 13.08 24.84 36.52
N GLU A 25 14.40 24.83 36.67
CA GLU A 25 15.15 26.08 36.87
C GLU A 25 15.02 26.97 35.61
N PRO A 26 14.68 28.27 35.72
CA PRO A 26 14.45 29.14 34.56
C PRO A 26 15.60 29.23 33.56
N ALA A 27 16.85 29.08 34.01
CA ALA A 27 18.02 29.04 33.12
C ALA A 27 18.02 27.80 32.21
N LEU A 28 17.51 26.67 32.70
CA LEU A 28 17.43 25.41 31.97
C LEU A 28 16.30 25.39 30.95
N ALA A 29 15.26 26.20 31.14
CA ALA A 29 14.20 26.38 30.16
C ALA A 29 14.70 26.92 28.81
N TYR A 30 15.82 27.67 28.81
CA TYR A 30 16.47 28.08 27.56
C TYR A 30 17.09 26.88 26.84
N GLN A 31 17.72 25.95 27.57
CA GLN A 31 18.28 24.71 27.02
C GLN A 31 17.17 23.76 26.52
N LEU A 32 16.02 23.75 27.17
CA LEU A 32 14.83 23.01 26.73
C LEU A 32 14.07 23.70 25.58
N GLU A 33 14.46 24.92 25.20
CA GLU A 33 13.91 25.65 24.05
C GLU A 33 12.38 25.80 24.06
N ILE A 34 11.81 26.01 25.24
CA ILE A 34 10.36 26.19 25.43
C ILE A 34 9.82 27.34 24.55
N TYR A 35 10.66 28.33 24.20
CA TYR A 35 10.28 29.43 23.30
C TYR A 35 9.86 29.00 21.89
N ARG A 36 10.28 27.81 21.43
CA ARG A 36 9.83 27.24 20.13
C ARG A 36 8.40 26.72 20.19
N LEU A 37 7.85 26.49 21.38
CA LEU A 37 6.47 26.03 21.58
C LEU A 37 5.44 27.19 21.58
N ARG A 38 5.84 28.44 21.29
CA ARG A 38 4.97 29.62 21.42
C ARG A 38 3.69 29.61 20.56
N SER A 39 3.64 28.80 19.50
CA SER A 39 2.45 28.58 18.67
C SER A 39 1.36 27.77 19.39
N PHE A 40 1.64 27.24 20.57
CA PHE A 40 0.74 26.43 21.37
C PHE A 40 0.43 27.11 22.71
N ASP A 41 -0.78 26.88 23.21
CA ASP A 41 -1.14 27.07 24.61
C ASP A 41 -0.72 25.82 25.38
N LEU A 42 0.15 26.01 26.39
CA LEU A 42 0.85 24.91 27.05
C LEU A 42 0.30 24.66 28.45
N ASP A 43 -0.07 23.41 28.70
CA ASP A 43 -0.42 22.88 30.01
C ASP A 43 0.71 21.94 30.48
N PHE A 44 1.36 22.26 31.60
CA PHE A 44 2.38 21.38 32.20
C PHE A 44 1.73 20.14 32.82
N ILE A 45 2.23 18.96 32.47
CA ILE A 45 1.77 17.68 33.01
C ILE A 45 2.78 17.18 34.05
N PRO A 46 2.38 17.06 35.33
CA PRO A 46 3.27 16.54 36.37
C PRO A 46 3.66 15.09 36.12
N THR A 47 4.96 14.80 36.17
CA THR A 47 5.55 13.47 35.99
C THR A 47 6.24 12.98 37.27
N SER A 48 6.36 11.67 37.42
CA SER A 48 7.15 11.08 38.51
C SER A 48 8.64 11.32 38.32
N ASN A 49 9.12 11.28 37.08
CA ASN A 49 10.48 11.60 36.73
C ASN A 49 10.66 13.11 36.46
N HIS A 50 11.16 13.83 37.46
CA HIS A 50 11.39 15.28 37.37
C HIS A 50 12.48 15.71 36.37
N LYS A 51 13.22 14.77 35.75
CA LYS A 51 14.10 15.08 34.61
C LYS A 51 13.33 15.29 33.30
N MET A 52 12.11 14.77 33.24
CA MET A 52 11.26 14.81 32.05
C MET A 52 10.20 15.90 32.20
N HIS A 53 10.20 16.85 31.27
CA HIS A 53 9.22 17.92 31.24
C HIS A 53 8.22 17.65 30.12
N ILE A 54 7.00 17.27 30.49
CA ILE A 54 5.93 16.99 29.53
C ILE A 54 4.94 18.16 29.51
N TYR A 55 4.64 18.64 28.31
CA TYR A 55 3.65 19.69 28.07
C TYR A 55 2.58 19.17 27.14
N LEU A 56 1.32 19.36 27.49
CA LEU A 56 0.21 19.27 26.56
C LEU A 56 0.08 20.61 25.85
N GLY A 57 0.38 20.65 24.55
CA GLY A 57 0.20 21.83 23.72
C GLY A 57 -1.10 21.79 22.93
N LYS A 58 -1.86 22.88 22.98
CA LYS A 58 -3.05 23.12 22.16
C LYS A 58 -2.72 24.19 21.13
N GLY A 59 -2.84 23.88 19.85
CA GLY A 59 -2.50 24.81 18.78
C GLY A 59 -3.36 26.07 18.85
N LYS A 60 -2.72 27.26 18.80
CA LYS A 60 -3.43 28.54 18.79
C LYS A 60 -4.12 28.72 17.43
N ILE A 61 -5.43 28.51 17.37
CA ILE A 61 -6.22 28.83 16.17
C ILE A 61 -6.47 30.35 16.15
N TYR A 62 -6.33 30.97 14.97
CA TYR A 62 -6.65 32.40 14.77
C TYR A 62 -8.15 32.75 14.93
N SER A 63 -9.04 31.78 15.17
CA SER A 63 -10.49 31.98 15.36
C SER A 63 -10.96 31.45 16.72
N LYS A 64 -11.44 32.34 17.60
CA LYS A 64 -11.91 32.04 18.97
C LYS A 64 -13.18 31.15 19.09
N GLN A 65 -13.77 30.72 17.97
CA GLN A 65 -15.08 30.03 17.96
C GLN A 65 -15.02 28.50 17.87
N HIS A 66 -13.85 27.92 17.58
CA HIS A 66 -13.68 26.47 17.49
C HIS A 66 -12.62 25.97 18.47
N ASP A 67 -12.85 24.78 19.03
CA ASP A 67 -11.91 24.07 19.89
C ASP A 67 -10.61 23.76 19.11
N ALA A 68 -9.46 23.72 19.80
CA ALA A 68 -8.17 23.51 19.14
C ALA A 68 -8.16 22.14 18.42
N ILE A 69 -7.94 22.11 17.10
CA ILE A 69 -7.87 20.86 16.33
C ILE A 69 -6.53 20.14 16.60
N ASP A 70 -5.46 20.91 16.82
CA ASP A 70 -4.12 20.40 17.06
C ASP A 70 -3.82 20.26 18.56
N HIS A 71 -3.68 19.02 19.02
CA HIS A 71 -3.22 18.69 20.36
C HIS A 71 -1.95 17.84 20.25
N ARG A 72 -0.92 18.15 21.05
CA ARG A 72 0.35 17.39 21.05
C ARG A 72 0.91 17.27 22.45
N PHE A 73 1.55 16.15 22.74
CA PHE A 73 2.47 16.04 23.87
C PHE A 73 3.88 16.41 23.42
N PHE A 74 4.50 17.34 24.15
CA PHE A 74 5.90 17.71 24.00
C PHE A 74 6.67 17.19 25.21
N ALA A 75 7.45 16.14 25.03
CA ALA A 75 8.38 15.65 26.04
C ALA A 75 9.75 16.29 25.82
N ARG A 76 10.32 16.91 26.85
CA ARG A 76 11.60 17.61 26.78
C ARG A 76 12.52 17.18 27.92
N ALA A 77 13.76 16.82 27.59
CA ALA A 77 14.75 16.33 28.55
C ALA A 77 16.15 16.92 28.33
N ILE A 78 16.92 17.04 29.40
CA ILE A 78 18.33 17.42 29.38
C ILE A 78 19.17 16.23 29.81
N ILE A 79 20.13 15.83 28.97
CA ILE A 79 21.07 14.75 29.26
C ILE A 79 22.37 15.36 29.76
N ARG A 80 22.81 14.93 30.94
CA ARG A 80 24.03 15.38 31.62
C ARG A 80 24.87 14.19 32.07
N HIS A 81 26.19 14.36 32.06
CA HIS A 81 27.11 13.40 32.65
C HIS A 81 27.08 13.52 34.19
N SER A 82 27.06 12.39 34.92
CA SER A 82 27.04 12.38 36.38
C SER A 82 28.35 12.90 37.00
N ASP A 83 29.47 12.65 36.32
CA ASP A 83 30.81 13.01 36.77
C ASP A 83 31.45 14.07 35.86
N PHE A 84 31.50 15.31 36.35
CA PHE A 84 32.30 16.44 35.86
C PHE A 84 31.82 17.26 34.64
N VAL A 85 31.98 18.57 34.84
CA VAL A 85 31.69 19.71 33.95
C VAL A 85 32.76 19.89 32.86
N THR A 86 33.81 19.07 32.80
CA THR A 86 35.04 19.40 32.02
C THR A 86 35.81 18.25 31.35
N LYS A 87 35.38 16.97 31.43
CA LYS A 87 36.03 15.87 30.67
C LYS A 87 35.13 15.36 29.54
N GLU A 88 35.74 15.05 28.40
CA GLU A 88 35.07 14.47 27.23
C GLU A 88 34.38 13.15 27.63
N ALA A 89 33.08 13.05 27.35
CA ALA A 89 32.33 11.82 27.60
C ALA A 89 32.54 10.85 26.43
N SER A 90 32.65 9.55 26.72
CA SER A 90 32.71 8.55 25.66
C SER A 90 31.38 8.53 24.89
N TYR A 91 31.48 8.30 23.58
CA TYR A 91 30.30 8.21 22.73
C TYR A 91 29.35 7.10 23.17
N GLU A 92 29.88 5.92 23.53
CA GLU A 92 29.11 4.77 24.01
C GLU A 92 28.30 5.11 25.26
N TYR A 93 28.87 5.86 26.21
CA TYR A 93 28.15 6.29 27.40
C TYR A 93 26.96 7.19 27.02
N LEU A 94 27.19 8.18 26.15
CA LEU A 94 26.13 9.12 25.76
C LEU A 94 25.05 8.49 24.89
N GLN A 95 25.41 7.52 24.06
CA GLN A 95 24.44 6.72 23.31
C GLN A 95 23.52 5.97 24.27
N ASN A 96 24.09 5.27 25.26
CA ASN A 96 23.31 4.55 26.28
C ASN A 96 22.45 5.48 27.14
N GLU A 97 22.97 6.65 27.51
CA GLU A 97 22.23 7.67 28.27
C GLU A 97 21.08 8.30 27.46
N ALA A 98 21.31 8.58 26.18
CA ALA A 98 20.26 9.09 25.28
C ALA A 98 19.16 8.03 25.07
N GLU A 99 19.54 6.77 24.86
CA GLU A 99 18.60 5.66 24.74
C GLU A 99 17.78 5.47 26.02
N ARG A 100 18.43 5.49 27.19
CA ARG A 100 17.74 5.43 28.49
C ARG A 100 16.76 6.60 28.66
N THR A 101 17.17 7.81 28.32
CA THR A 101 16.33 9.01 28.45
C THR A 101 15.13 8.97 27.50
N LEU A 102 15.31 8.41 26.29
CA LEU A 102 14.21 8.19 25.35
C LEU A 102 13.21 7.18 25.91
N LEU A 103 13.67 6.07 26.48
CA LEU A 103 12.80 5.09 27.13
C LEU A 103 12.03 5.69 28.31
N GLU A 104 12.71 6.46 29.18
CA GLU A 104 12.06 7.19 30.27
C GLU A 104 11.00 8.18 29.75
N ALA A 105 11.27 8.86 28.63
CA ALA A 105 10.29 9.75 28.00
C ALA A 105 9.07 8.99 27.49
N MET A 106 9.28 7.82 26.91
CA MET A 106 8.21 6.96 26.39
C MET A 106 7.37 6.36 27.52
N ASP A 107 7.99 5.94 28.62
CA ASP A 107 7.30 5.44 29.82
C ASP A 107 6.40 6.52 30.43
N GLU A 108 6.92 7.74 30.60
CA GLU A 108 6.12 8.86 31.11
C GLU A 108 5.02 9.27 30.12
N LEU A 109 5.28 9.23 28.81
CA LEU A 109 4.24 9.45 27.80
C LEU A 109 3.14 8.39 27.88
N GLU A 110 3.48 7.10 28.04
CA GLU A 110 2.49 6.03 28.22
C GLU A 110 1.56 6.29 29.42
N ILE A 111 2.10 6.79 30.53
CA ILE A 111 1.30 7.19 31.70
C ILE A 111 0.39 8.37 31.34
N VAL A 112 0.93 9.37 30.64
CA VAL A 112 0.21 10.57 30.22
C VAL A 112 -0.91 10.27 29.20
N PHE A 113 -0.86 9.13 28.50
CA PHE A 113 -1.95 8.69 27.63
C PHE A 113 -3.26 8.34 28.38
N SER A 114 -3.23 8.28 29.71
CA SER A 114 -4.44 8.26 30.55
C SER A 114 -5.20 9.60 30.59
N HIS A 115 -4.58 10.70 30.12
CA HIS A 115 -5.19 12.03 30.12
C HIS A 115 -6.43 12.08 29.19
N PRO A 116 -7.52 12.78 29.54
CA PRO A 116 -8.75 12.79 28.75
C PRO A 116 -8.60 13.25 27.28
N LEU A 117 -7.60 14.12 27.03
CA LEU A 117 -7.29 14.63 25.68
C LEU A 117 -6.23 13.82 24.94
N ALA A 118 -5.67 12.75 25.52
CA ALA A 118 -4.64 11.93 24.89
C ALA A 118 -5.12 11.32 23.57
N ASN A 119 -6.38 10.89 23.49
CA ASN A 119 -6.96 10.34 22.26
C ASN A 119 -6.99 11.36 21.10
N LYS A 120 -6.97 12.66 21.42
CA LYS A 120 -6.92 13.76 20.45
C LYS A 120 -5.49 14.17 20.08
N THR A 121 -4.46 13.71 20.81
CA THR A 121 -3.08 14.11 20.51
C THR A 121 -2.54 13.36 19.29
N ASP A 122 -1.73 14.04 18.48
CA ASP A 122 -1.02 13.42 17.36
C ASP A 122 0.16 14.32 16.96
N CYS A 123 1.18 13.77 16.30
CA CYS A 123 2.48 14.40 16.07
C CYS A 123 3.15 14.82 17.39
N ASN A 124 3.12 13.92 18.37
CA ASN A 124 3.84 14.10 19.64
C ASN A 124 5.34 14.25 19.36
N HIS A 125 6.00 15.04 20.18
CA HIS A 125 7.37 15.48 19.92
C HIS A 125 8.29 15.23 21.12
N VAL A 126 9.42 14.60 20.88
CA VAL A 126 10.47 14.40 21.88
C VAL A 126 11.67 15.29 21.58
N PHE A 127 12.08 16.13 22.53
CA PHE A 127 13.29 16.95 22.45
C PHE A 127 14.30 16.53 23.51
N MET A 128 15.50 16.16 23.09
CA MET A 128 16.59 15.79 23.99
C MET A 128 17.79 16.72 23.76
N CYS A 129 18.24 17.38 24.82
CA CYS A 129 19.41 18.25 24.80
C CYS A 129 20.59 17.58 25.53
N VAL A 130 21.57 17.09 24.76
CA VAL A 130 22.83 16.55 25.28
C VAL A 130 23.79 17.72 25.53
N VAL A 131 24.06 17.98 26.81
CA VAL A 131 24.92 19.09 27.23
C VAL A 131 26.41 18.80 27.07
N PRO A 132 26.94 17.59 27.37
CA PRO A 132 28.34 17.27 27.17
C PRO A 132 28.77 17.36 25.69
N THR A 133 30.03 17.75 25.46
CA THR A 133 30.64 17.72 24.12
C THR A 133 31.26 16.34 23.84
N VAL A 134 31.07 15.83 22.60
CA VAL A 134 31.49 14.48 22.19
C VAL A 134 32.43 14.53 21.00
N CYS A 135 33.45 13.68 20.99
CA CYS A 135 34.32 13.49 19.82
C CYS A 135 33.74 12.37 18.93
N ILE A 136 33.09 12.74 17.81
CA ILE A 136 32.45 11.78 16.89
C ILE A 136 32.31 12.36 15.47
N GLU A 137 32.37 11.49 14.47
CA GLU A 137 31.96 11.78 13.10
C GLU A 137 30.41 11.79 12.97
N PRO A 138 29.83 12.78 12.28
CA PRO A 138 28.37 12.88 12.09
C PRO A 138 27.70 11.66 11.45
N ALA A 139 28.38 10.95 10.55
CA ALA A 139 27.82 9.76 9.91
C ALA A 139 27.52 8.64 10.93
N LYS A 140 28.39 8.47 11.94
CA LYS A 140 28.18 7.49 13.02
C LYS A 140 27.05 7.89 13.95
N LEU A 141 26.82 9.19 14.11
CA LEU A 141 25.68 9.71 14.87
C LEU A 141 24.37 9.38 14.15
N GLU A 142 24.31 9.60 12.83
CA GLU A 142 23.13 9.26 12.02
C GLU A 142 22.81 7.76 12.09
N GLU A 143 23.81 6.89 11.91
CA GLU A 143 23.65 5.44 11.95
C GLU A 143 23.10 4.95 13.32
N SER A 144 23.64 5.50 14.41
CA SER A 144 23.21 5.17 15.76
C SER A 144 21.78 5.60 16.06
N VAL A 145 21.42 6.83 15.67
CA VAL A 145 20.04 7.31 15.82
C VAL A 145 19.08 6.48 14.98
N ARG A 146 19.46 6.14 13.74
CA ARG A 146 18.66 5.27 12.87
C ARG A 146 18.43 3.90 13.49
N SER A 147 19.48 3.26 14.01
CA SER A 147 19.41 1.97 14.70
C SER A 147 18.48 2.02 15.92
N MET A 148 18.56 3.09 16.72
CA MET A 148 17.70 3.31 17.88
C MET A 148 16.22 3.48 17.49
N VAL A 149 15.92 4.30 16.48
CA VAL A 149 14.54 4.52 16.04
C VAL A 149 13.93 3.24 15.44
N LEU A 150 14.70 2.48 14.65
CA LEU A 150 14.23 1.20 14.10
C LEU A 150 13.93 0.17 15.20
N ARG A 151 14.75 0.14 16.26
CA ARG A 151 14.54 -0.75 17.43
C ARG A 151 13.24 -0.43 18.18
N TYR A 152 12.91 0.85 18.32
CA TYR A 152 11.76 1.32 19.11
C TYR A 152 10.57 1.80 18.27
N GLY A 153 10.60 1.63 16.95
CA GLY A 153 9.64 2.22 16.00
C GLY A 153 8.19 1.92 16.33
N ILE A 154 7.87 0.66 16.68
CA ILE A 154 6.50 0.25 17.07
C ILE A 154 5.99 1.05 18.27
N ARG A 155 6.86 1.28 19.27
CA ARG A 155 6.48 1.95 20.50
C ARG A 155 6.38 3.47 20.29
N LEU A 156 7.30 4.05 19.51
CA LEU A 156 7.21 5.45 19.05
C LEU A 156 5.91 5.72 18.27
N TRP A 157 5.55 4.81 17.37
CA TRP A 157 4.31 4.88 16.60
C TRP A 157 3.05 4.80 17.48
N LYS A 158 3.00 3.85 18.42
CA LYS A 158 1.88 3.74 19.39
C LYS A 158 1.69 5.02 20.20
N LEU A 159 2.80 5.68 20.55
CA LEU A 159 2.80 6.95 21.27
C LEU A 159 2.62 8.16 20.36
N ARG A 160 2.40 7.96 19.06
CA ARG A 160 2.22 9.01 18.04
C ARG A 160 3.39 10.01 18.02
N ILE A 161 4.60 9.55 18.33
CA ILE A 161 5.83 10.36 18.30
C ILE A 161 6.31 10.40 16.85
N LEU A 162 5.81 11.38 16.09
CA LEU A 162 6.14 11.55 14.66
C LEU A 162 7.32 12.48 14.42
N GLN A 163 7.70 13.26 15.44
CA GLN A 163 8.87 14.13 15.39
C GLN A 163 9.74 13.90 16.62
N ALA A 164 11.05 13.82 16.42
CA ALA A 164 12.01 13.83 17.51
C ALA A 164 13.23 14.66 17.15
N GLU A 165 13.79 15.33 18.14
CA GLU A 165 14.88 16.28 17.97
C GLU A 165 15.95 16.02 19.03
N LEU A 166 17.19 15.79 18.57
CA LEU A 166 18.36 15.64 19.41
C LEU A 166 19.30 16.81 19.16
N LYS A 167 19.60 17.57 20.20
CA LYS A 167 20.62 18.64 20.19
C LYS A 167 21.86 18.16 20.91
N MET A 168 23.02 18.25 20.28
CA MET A 168 24.29 17.92 20.91
C MET A 168 25.44 18.75 20.36
N THR A 169 26.50 18.93 21.14
CA THR A 169 27.73 19.58 20.66
C THR A 169 28.77 18.51 20.33
N ILE A 170 29.29 18.51 19.12
CA ILE A 170 30.31 17.55 18.70
C ILE A 170 31.63 18.24 18.31
N ARG A 171 32.67 17.43 18.28
CA ARG A 171 34.01 17.72 17.75
C ARG A 171 34.42 16.55 16.86
N LEU A 172 35.15 16.81 15.77
CA LEU A 172 35.69 15.74 14.93
C LEU A 172 36.96 15.13 15.55
N THR A 173 37.78 15.99 16.15
CA THR A 173 38.99 15.63 16.93
C THR A 173 39.03 16.43 18.23
N PRO A 174 39.76 16.01 19.27
CA PRO A 174 39.81 16.72 20.57
C PRO A 174 40.18 18.21 20.44
N ASP A 175 41.03 18.54 19.47
CA ASP A 175 41.51 19.89 19.18
C ASP A 175 40.61 20.68 18.21
N SER A 176 39.60 20.04 17.61
CA SER A 176 38.70 20.70 16.67
C SER A 176 37.70 21.65 17.34
N GLU A 177 37.16 22.57 16.57
CA GLU A 177 36.12 23.48 17.03
C GLU A 177 34.86 22.73 17.48
N ARG A 178 34.18 23.30 18.48
CA ARG A 178 32.90 22.77 18.96
C ARG A 178 31.80 23.16 18.00
N ILE A 179 31.13 22.17 17.41
CA ILE A 179 30.05 22.40 16.46
C ILE A 179 28.74 21.92 17.11
N PRO A 180 27.75 22.80 17.31
CA PRO A 180 26.42 22.38 17.72
C PRO A 180 25.71 21.72 16.55
N PHE A 181 25.31 20.47 16.74
CA PHE A 181 24.55 19.67 15.80
C PHE A 181 23.13 19.42 16.29
N ARG A 182 22.22 19.33 15.32
CA ARG A 182 20.86 18.85 15.49
C ARG A 182 20.59 17.68 14.59
N VAL A 183 20.00 16.65 15.17
CA VAL A 183 19.39 15.56 14.43
C VAL A 183 17.89 15.75 14.55
N PHE A 184 17.23 15.90 13.41
CA PHE A 184 15.79 16.03 13.31
C PHE A 184 15.24 14.76 12.66
N LEU A 185 14.35 14.08 13.37
CA LEU A 185 13.71 12.84 12.95
C LEU A 185 12.25 13.15 12.63
N THR A 186 11.83 12.80 11.42
CA THR A 186 10.45 13.04 10.96
C THR A 186 9.88 11.75 10.37
N TYR A 187 8.75 11.32 10.91
CA TYR A 187 8.00 10.14 10.47
C TYR A 187 6.54 10.51 10.15
N GLU A 188 6.29 11.75 9.71
CA GLU A 188 4.95 12.29 9.48
C GLU A 188 4.12 11.48 8.48
N ASN A 189 4.77 10.89 7.47
CA ASN A 189 4.09 10.18 6.40
C ASN A 189 3.73 8.73 6.78
N GLY A 190 4.27 8.19 7.88
CA GLY A 190 3.90 6.87 8.41
C GLY A 190 4.58 5.65 7.78
N TYR A 191 5.44 5.83 6.76
CA TYR A 191 6.17 4.75 6.08
C TYR A 191 7.67 5.01 5.90
N TYR A 192 8.14 6.25 6.03
CA TYR A 192 9.54 6.62 5.82
C TYR A 192 10.02 7.52 6.94
N LEU A 193 11.16 7.15 7.53
CA LEU A 193 11.86 7.94 8.53
C LEU A 193 12.87 8.84 7.82
N ASP A 194 12.58 10.14 7.83
CA ASP A 194 13.54 11.15 7.43
C ASP A 194 14.44 11.54 8.61
N ILE A 195 15.76 11.52 8.37
CA ILE A 195 16.78 11.91 9.34
C ILE A 195 17.56 13.07 8.74
N SER A 196 17.26 14.28 9.21
CA SER A 196 17.93 15.49 8.75
C SER A 196 18.99 15.93 9.77
N LEU A 197 20.25 16.07 9.33
CA LEU A 197 21.35 16.58 10.15
C LEU A 197 21.62 18.06 9.82
N TYR A 198 21.63 18.89 10.86
CA TYR A 198 21.92 20.31 10.76
C TYR A 198 23.06 20.71 11.69
N ARG A 199 23.89 21.65 11.25
CA ARG A 199 24.79 22.41 12.11
C ARG A 199 24.20 23.80 12.38
N GLU A 200 24.39 24.31 13.60
CA GLU A 200 23.96 25.66 13.98
C GLU A 200 25.04 26.67 13.57
N VAL A 201 24.74 27.57 12.62
CA VAL A 201 25.70 28.53 12.08
C VAL A 201 25.13 29.94 12.12
N LYS A 202 25.98 30.93 12.40
CA LYS A 202 25.57 32.34 12.30
C LYS A 202 25.47 32.74 10.84
N ASN A 203 24.30 33.22 10.42
CA ASN A 203 24.11 33.81 9.11
C ASN A 203 25.02 35.07 9.00
N PRO A 204 25.91 35.14 8.00
CA PRO A 204 26.87 36.24 7.86
C PRO A 204 26.21 37.59 7.56
N THR A 205 25.00 37.59 7.00
CA THR A 205 24.26 38.81 6.61
C THR A 205 23.37 39.32 7.73
N THR A 206 22.66 38.44 8.43
CA THR A 206 21.65 38.83 9.45
C THR A 206 22.17 38.72 10.88
N GLY A 207 23.31 38.05 11.11
CA GLY A 207 23.85 37.76 12.44
C GLY A 207 23.04 36.75 13.26
N GLN A 208 21.89 36.30 12.75
CA GLN A 208 21.05 35.30 13.40
C GLN A 208 21.61 33.90 13.21
N THR A 209 21.51 33.05 14.23
CA THR A 209 21.89 31.65 14.09
C THR A 209 20.80 30.89 13.34
N ILE A 210 21.19 30.21 12.27
CA ILE A 210 20.33 29.44 11.36
C ILE A 210 20.72 27.96 11.37
N PHE A 211 19.79 27.12 10.93
CA PHE A 211 20.08 25.74 10.55
C PHE A 211 20.80 25.70 9.21
N GLN A 212 21.87 24.93 9.12
CA GLN A 212 22.52 24.61 7.86
C GLN A 212 22.67 23.10 7.73
N SER A 213 22.14 22.52 6.66
CA SER A 213 22.25 21.09 6.38
C SER A 213 23.70 20.65 6.28
N TYR A 214 24.01 19.51 6.91
CA TYR A 214 25.37 18.99 6.97
C TYR A 214 25.71 18.06 5.79
N ASN A 215 24.74 17.28 5.30
CA ASN A 215 24.98 16.30 4.24
C ASN A 215 25.21 16.99 2.89
N SER A 216 26.28 16.62 2.18
CA SER A 216 26.64 17.22 0.90
C SER A 216 25.69 16.78 -0.21
N GLY A 217 24.87 17.71 -0.72
CA GLY A 217 24.01 17.52 -1.90
C GLY A 217 22.51 17.51 -1.65
N GLU A 218 22.06 17.42 -0.39
CA GLU A 218 20.64 17.45 -0.02
C GLU A 218 20.36 18.55 1.01
N THR A 219 19.45 19.46 0.68
CA THR A 219 18.95 20.50 1.59
C THR A 219 17.79 19.95 2.40
N GLY A 220 17.94 19.88 3.72
CA GLY A 220 16.88 19.43 4.61
C GLY A 220 15.76 20.48 4.78
N PRO A 221 14.56 20.09 5.25
CA PRO A 221 13.39 20.99 5.35
C PRO A 221 13.59 22.28 6.16
N LEU A 222 14.53 22.27 7.12
CA LEU A 222 14.82 23.41 7.99
C LEU A 222 16.03 24.23 7.55
N ASP A 223 16.68 23.90 6.42
CA ASP A 223 17.85 24.65 5.95
C ASP A 223 17.54 26.15 5.78
N GLY A 224 18.43 27.00 6.31
CA GLY A 224 18.28 28.45 6.29
C GLY A 224 17.27 29.04 7.28
N ARG A 225 16.46 28.22 7.98
CA ARG A 225 15.50 28.69 8.99
C ARG A 225 16.21 29.15 10.26
N ALA A 226 15.59 30.07 11.00
CA ALA A 226 16.16 30.56 12.25
C ALA A 226 15.95 29.55 13.39
N LEU A 227 16.92 29.40 14.27
CA LEU A 227 16.82 28.51 15.45
C LEU A 227 15.66 28.88 16.39
N HIS A 228 15.25 30.14 16.37
CA HIS A 228 14.14 30.65 17.17
C HIS A 228 12.77 30.50 16.50
N ASP A 229 12.69 29.91 15.31
CA ASP A 229 11.42 29.64 14.65
C ASP A 229 10.57 28.67 15.49
N PRO A 230 9.27 28.97 15.68
CA PRO A 230 8.41 28.15 16.49
C PRO A 230 7.96 26.92 15.70
N TYR A 231 7.57 25.85 16.39
CA TYR A 231 6.94 24.72 15.72
C TYR A 231 5.61 25.15 15.11
N VAL A 232 5.34 24.62 13.92
CA VAL A 232 4.15 24.93 13.13
C VAL A 232 2.99 24.06 13.63
N THR A 233 1.81 24.67 13.79
CA THR A 233 0.56 23.96 14.11
C THR A 233 0.10 23.12 12.92
N LYS A 234 -0.74 22.10 13.14
CA LYS A 234 -1.26 21.25 12.06
C LYS A 234 -2.00 22.07 11.02
N ASP A 235 -1.66 21.85 9.77
CA ASP A 235 -2.36 22.37 8.60
C ASP A 235 -3.45 21.38 8.13
N HIS A 236 -4.18 21.77 7.08
CA HIS A 236 -5.23 20.94 6.49
C HIS A 236 -4.70 19.57 6.00
N LEU A 237 -3.48 19.54 5.46
CA LEU A 237 -2.82 18.33 4.98
C LEU A 237 -2.57 17.34 6.12
N GLN A 238 -2.03 17.80 7.25
CA GLN A 238 -1.75 16.92 8.38
C GLN A 238 -3.02 16.36 9.01
N TYR A 239 -4.13 17.11 8.99
CA TYR A 239 -5.45 16.59 9.41
C TYR A 239 -5.92 15.43 8.52
N LYS A 240 -5.76 15.54 7.20
CA LYS A 240 -6.08 14.45 6.27
C LYS A 240 -5.17 13.25 6.48
N ARG A 241 -3.86 13.46 6.66
CA ARG A 241 -2.92 12.37 7.01
C ARG A 241 -3.32 11.62 8.27
N PHE A 242 -3.67 12.34 9.32
CA PHE A 242 -4.17 11.75 10.56
C PHE A 242 -5.44 10.91 10.34
N THR A 243 -6.36 11.41 9.51
CA THR A 243 -7.61 10.70 9.18
C THR A 243 -7.33 9.40 8.42
N ALA A 244 -6.39 9.41 7.47
CA ALA A 244 -5.96 8.22 6.75
C ALA A 244 -5.27 7.20 7.68
N GLN A 245 -4.35 7.65 8.53
CA GLN A 245 -3.64 6.81 9.50
C GLN A 245 -4.59 6.19 10.53
N SER A 246 -5.63 6.92 10.94
CA SER A 246 -6.68 6.39 11.82
C SER A 246 -7.53 5.29 11.14
N ASN A 247 -7.52 5.23 9.80
CA ASN A 247 -8.09 4.13 9.01
C ASN A 247 -7.03 3.07 8.63
N ASN A 248 -5.84 3.10 9.25
CA ASN A 248 -4.71 2.20 9.00
C ASN A 248 -4.22 2.21 7.54
N THR A 249 -4.12 3.39 6.92
CA THR A 249 -3.53 3.54 5.59
C THR A 249 -2.78 4.86 5.46
N SER A 250 -1.89 4.93 4.48
CA SER A 250 -1.18 6.14 4.11
C SER A 250 -2.11 7.13 3.40
N TYR A 251 -1.83 8.42 3.53
CA TYR A 251 -2.62 9.43 2.82
C TYR A 251 -2.33 9.39 1.32
N VAL A 252 -3.37 9.64 0.53
CA VAL A 252 -3.35 9.44 -0.94
C VAL A 252 -2.22 10.24 -1.62
N TYR A 253 -1.96 11.48 -1.17
CA TYR A 253 -0.90 12.32 -1.75
C TYR A 253 0.52 11.96 -1.28
N ASP A 254 0.68 11.03 -0.34
CA ASP A 254 1.99 10.50 0.04
C ASP A 254 2.41 9.31 -0.87
N ILE A 255 1.49 8.78 -1.69
CA ILE A 255 1.75 7.68 -2.64
C ILE A 255 2.87 8.01 -3.65
N PRO A 256 2.89 9.17 -4.34
CA PRO A 256 3.98 9.48 -5.26
C PRO A 256 5.36 9.45 -4.58
N GLU A 257 5.42 9.90 -3.33
CA GLU A 257 6.65 9.85 -2.53
C GLU A 257 7.05 8.42 -2.16
N MET A 258 6.09 7.54 -1.80
CA MET A 258 6.35 6.12 -1.61
C MET A 258 6.94 5.47 -2.87
N PHE A 259 6.41 5.77 -4.05
CA PHE A 259 6.93 5.27 -5.32
C PHE A 259 8.33 5.80 -5.63
N ARG A 260 8.62 7.08 -5.32
CA ARG A 260 9.96 7.65 -5.43
C ARG A 260 10.96 6.88 -4.59
N GLN A 261 10.65 6.67 -3.30
CA GLN A 261 11.52 5.93 -2.38
C GLN A 261 11.68 4.46 -2.77
N ALA A 262 10.61 3.81 -3.21
CA ALA A 262 10.67 2.43 -3.69
C ALA A 262 11.54 2.29 -4.94
N SER A 263 11.48 3.26 -5.87
CA SER A 263 12.33 3.29 -7.06
C SER A 263 13.80 3.47 -6.70
N LEU A 264 14.12 4.39 -5.77
CA LEU A 264 15.47 4.59 -5.26
C LEU A 264 16.02 3.32 -4.59
N LEU A 265 15.19 2.63 -3.80
CA LEU A 265 15.56 1.37 -3.14
C LEU A 265 15.89 0.27 -4.17
N ILE A 266 15.08 0.13 -5.22
CA ILE A 266 15.31 -0.86 -6.29
C ILE A 266 16.61 -0.57 -7.03
N TRP A 267 16.90 0.70 -7.34
CA TRP A 267 18.19 1.07 -7.93
C TRP A 267 19.37 0.75 -7.02
N LYS A 268 19.29 1.06 -5.72
CA LYS A 268 20.34 0.72 -4.75
C LYS A 268 20.60 -0.79 -4.72
N GLN A 269 19.54 -1.59 -4.61
CA GLN A 269 19.62 -3.06 -4.64
C GLN A 269 20.26 -3.57 -5.94
N TYR A 270 19.90 -2.98 -7.09
CA TYR A 270 20.47 -3.35 -8.39
C TYR A 270 21.95 -3.02 -8.50
N LEU A 271 22.37 -1.84 -8.05
CA LEU A 271 23.78 -1.40 -8.11
C LEU A 271 24.67 -2.22 -7.17
N GLU A 272 24.20 -2.48 -5.94
CA GLU A 272 24.89 -3.33 -4.98
C GLU A 272 25.08 -4.74 -5.52
N ARG A 273 24.01 -5.33 -6.07
CA ARG A 273 24.02 -6.68 -6.62
C ARG A 273 24.98 -6.83 -7.80
N ASN A 274 25.06 -5.83 -8.67
CA ASN A 274 25.94 -5.85 -9.85
C ASN A 274 27.33 -5.22 -9.58
N LYS A 275 27.63 -4.80 -8.34
CA LYS A 275 28.89 -4.13 -7.96
C LYS A 275 29.20 -2.92 -8.86
N LEU A 276 28.18 -2.19 -9.27
CA LEU A 276 28.29 -0.99 -10.11
C LEU A 276 28.53 0.26 -9.25
N ARG A 277 29.12 1.30 -9.84
CA ARG A 277 29.35 2.58 -9.12
C ARG A 277 28.03 3.32 -8.90
N GLU A 278 27.86 3.96 -7.73
CA GLU A 278 26.65 4.73 -7.38
C GLU A 278 26.31 5.85 -8.38
N ASN A 279 27.31 6.46 -9.03
CA ASN A 279 27.12 7.48 -10.07
C ASN A 279 26.37 6.98 -11.32
N SER A 280 26.06 5.68 -11.40
CA SER A 280 25.25 5.09 -12.47
C SER A 280 23.75 5.28 -12.26
N MET A 281 23.31 5.68 -11.05
CA MET A 281 21.91 6.00 -10.79
C MET A 281 21.52 7.33 -11.45
N PRO A 282 20.40 7.40 -12.18
CA PRO A 282 19.87 8.67 -12.66
C PRO A 282 19.56 9.63 -11.51
N LYS A 283 19.77 10.94 -11.70
CA LYS A 283 19.40 11.95 -10.68
C LYS A 283 17.88 12.19 -10.62
N ASP A 284 17.20 11.99 -11.75
CA ASP A 284 15.77 12.19 -11.97
C ASP A 284 15.04 10.84 -12.05
N VAL A 285 15.14 10.03 -10.99
CA VAL A 285 14.57 8.67 -10.94
C VAL A 285 13.05 8.67 -11.08
N PHE A 286 12.36 9.68 -10.54
CA PHE A 286 10.90 9.69 -10.47
C PHE A 286 10.35 11.11 -10.59
N ASN A 287 9.33 11.27 -11.44
CA ASN A 287 8.51 12.46 -11.60
C ASN A 287 7.03 12.04 -11.75
N TYR A 288 6.11 12.95 -11.45
CA TYR A 288 4.68 12.68 -11.63
C TYR A 288 3.91 13.93 -12.05
N GLU A 289 2.75 13.68 -12.65
CA GLU A 289 1.79 14.68 -13.10
C GLU A 289 0.40 14.29 -12.60
N GLU A 290 -0.30 15.20 -11.92
CA GLU A 290 -1.67 14.95 -11.45
C GLU A 290 -2.67 15.18 -12.59
N LEU A 291 -3.57 14.21 -12.78
CA LEU A 291 -4.60 14.19 -13.80
C LEU A 291 -5.93 14.63 -13.20
N ILE A 292 -6.58 15.61 -13.82
CA ILE A 292 -7.84 16.19 -13.35
C ILE A 292 -8.83 16.26 -14.50
N LEU A 293 -10.11 16.13 -14.20
CA LEU A 293 -11.20 16.32 -15.17
C LEU A 293 -11.19 17.77 -15.71
N ASP A 294 -11.34 17.90 -17.03
CA ASP A 294 -11.48 19.20 -17.68
C ASP A 294 -12.93 19.70 -17.56
N ASN A 295 -13.13 20.76 -16.78
CA ASN A 295 -14.44 21.39 -16.61
C ASN A 295 -14.95 22.12 -17.86
N THR A 296 -14.11 22.34 -18.88
CA THR A 296 -14.50 23.05 -20.11
C THR A 296 -15.15 22.14 -21.15
N ASN A 297 -14.86 20.85 -21.11
CA ASN A 297 -15.40 19.82 -21.98
C ASN A 297 -16.30 18.86 -21.20
N GLN A 298 -17.38 19.37 -20.61
CA GLN A 298 -18.55 18.54 -20.29
C GLN A 298 -19.19 18.06 -21.60
N VAL A 299 -18.49 17.18 -22.32
CA VAL A 299 -19.04 16.45 -23.46
C VAL A 299 -20.16 15.58 -22.91
N ASN A 300 -21.34 15.73 -23.51
CA ASN A 300 -22.56 15.02 -23.17
C ASN A 300 -22.28 13.56 -22.79
N HIS A 301 -22.86 13.10 -21.67
CA HIS A 301 -22.82 11.71 -21.19
C HIS A 301 -23.25 10.64 -22.22
N SER A 302 -23.64 11.02 -23.44
CA SER A 302 -24.02 10.17 -24.56
C SER A 302 -22.84 9.68 -25.41
N ASP A 303 -21.69 10.37 -25.41
CA ASP A 303 -20.66 10.15 -26.45
C ASP A 303 -19.54 9.20 -26.01
N SER A 304 -19.49 8.79 -24.74
CA SER A 304 -18.54 7.79 -24.23
C SER A 304 -18.70 6.41 -24.89
N ALA A 305 -19.87 6.13 -25.49
CA ALA A 305 -20.10 4.91 -26.26
C ALA A 305 -19.24 4.83 -27.55
N SER A 306 -18.72 5.95 -28.04
CA SER A 306 -17.96 6.02 -29.32
C SER A 306 -16.47 5.70 -29.18
N LEU A 307 -15.90 5.71 -27.97
CA LEU A 307 -14.48 5.39 -27.70
C LEU A 307 -14.21 3.87 -27.53
N LEU A 308 -15.25 3.05 -27.71
CA LEU A 308 -15.30 1.64 -27.26
C LEU A 308 -15.11 0.60 -28.38
N SER A 309 -14.74 0.96 -29.61
CA SER A 309 -14.52 -0.08 -30.64
C SER A 309 -13.04 -0.55 -30.68
N PRO A 310 -12.77 -1.85 -30.53
CA PRO A 310 -11.43 -2.43 -30.74
C PRO A 310 -10.86 -2.14 -32.14
N ALA A 311 -11.73 -1.86 -33.12
CA ALA A 311 -11.39 -1.64 -34.52
C ALA A 311 -10.63 -0.32 -34.78
N MET A 312 -10.82 0.73 -33.97
CA MET A 312 -10.06 1.99 -34.16
C MET A 312 -8.62 1.93 -33.63
N ILE A 313 -8.25 0.90 -32.87
CA ILE A 313 -6.94 0.75 -32.21
C ILE A 313 -5.93 -0.04 -33.08
N SER A 314 -6.37 -0.56 -34.23
CA SER A 314 -5.56 -1.44 -35.11
C SER A 314 -4.59 -0.71 -36.04
N SER A 315 -4.61 0.62 -36.13
CA SER A 315 -3.75 1.33 -37.07
C SER A 315 -3.24 2.63 -36.48
N LYS A 316 -2.01 2.65 -35.95
CA LYS A 316 -1.04 3.76 -36.09
C LYS A 316 0.25 3.47 -35.33
N SER A 317 1.34 3.96 -35.91
CA SER A 317 2.73 3.62 -35.68
C SER A 317 3.34 4.09 -34.34
N SER A 318 4.38 3.35 -33.98
CA SER A 318 5.30 3.44 -32.85
C SER A 318 6.15 4.72 -32.84
N SER A 319 5.71 5.70 -32.06
CA SER A 319 6.56 6.72 -31.42
C SER A 319 5.69 7.50 -30.44
N LEU A 320 6.14 7.64 -29.19
CA LEU A 320 5.63 8.63 -28.24
C LEU A 320 6.06 10.02 -28.73
N ASP A 321 5.36 10.56 -29.72
CA ASP A 321 5.39 11.99 -29.99
C ASP A 321 4.62 12.67 -28.85
N THR A 322 5.22 13.65 -28.19
CA THR A 322 4.58 14.46 -27.14
C THR A 322 3.23 15.04 -27.59
N ASN A 323 3.08 15.33 -28.88
CA ASN A 323 1.82 15.78 -29.48
C ASN A 323 0.67 14.77 -29.37
N LYS A 324 0.94 13.45 -29.37
CA LYS A 324 -0.11 12.41 -29.29
C LYS A 324 -0.65 12.21 -27.86
N SER A 325 0.21 12.35 -26.85
CA SER A 325 -0.22 12.19 -25.44
C SER A 325 -1.16 13.32 -25.02
N ASP A 326 -0.88 14.54 -25.47
CA ASP A 326 -1.75 15.70 -25.26
C ASP A 326 -3.11 15.55 -25.98
N ASP A 327 -3.13 14.91 -27.15
CA ASP A 327 -4.35 14.60 -27.87
C ASP A 327 -5.20 13.56 -27.12
N TYR A 328 -4.58 12.50 -26.57
CA TYR A 328 -5.29 11.50 -25.76
C TYR A 328 -5.82 12.08 -24.44
N LEU A 329 -5.07 12.96 -23.79
CA LEU A 329 -5.55 13.69 -22.61
C LEU A 329 -6.83 14.45 -22.91
N LYS A 330 -6.85 15.24 -24.00
CA LYS A 330 -8.04 15.98 -24.46
C LYS A 330 -9.18 15.04 -24.83
N GLN A 331 -8.90 13.93 -25.52
CA GLN A 331 -9.90 12.93 -25.91
C GLN A 331 -10.57 12.28 -24.69
N CYS A 332 -9.82 12.04 -23.62
CA CYS A 332 -10.34 11.53 -22.35
C CYS A 332 -10.98 12.62 -21.48
N GLY A 333 -10.91 13.90 -21.86
CA GLY A 333 -11.39 15.01 -21.03
C GLY A 333 -10.56 15.21 -19.75
N LEU A 334 -9.25 14.97 -19.83
CA LEU A 334 -8.30 15.14 -18.74
C LEU A 334 -7.33 16.29 -19.04
N THR A 335 -6.89 16.96 -17.98
CA THR A 335 -5.83 17.97 -18.02
C THR A 335 -4.82 17.73 -16.90
N ILE A 336 -3.58 18.16 -17.13
CA ILE A 336 -2.52 18.14 -16.12
C ILE A 336 -2.55 19.46 -15.36
N ARG A 337 -2.56 19.41 -14.02
CA ARG A 337 -2.38 20.58 -13.17
C ARG A 337 -1.38 20.31 -12.05
N ARG A 338 -0.67 21.36 -11.64
CA ARG A 338 0.11 21.38 -10.39
C ARG A 338 -0.65 22.22 -9.39
N ARG A 339 -1.35 21.57 -8.45
CA ARG A 339 -2.05 22.21 -7.32
C ARG A 339 -1.38 21.85 -6.00
N SER A 340 -1.77 22.52 -4.91
CA SER A 340 -1.25 22.15 -3.59
C SER A 340 -1.81 20.79 -3.17
N LEU A 341 -1.06 20.05 -2.36
CA LEU A 341 -1.52 18.77 -1.83
C LEU A 341 -2.83 18.96 -1.05
N ALA A 342 -3.70 17.94 -1.05
CA ALA A 342 -5.00 17.94 -0.38
C ALA A 342 -6.10 18.84 -0.98
N GLU A 343 -5.86 19.49 -2.12
CA GLU A 343 -6.86 20.31 -2.84
C GLU A 343 -7.64 19.51 -3.90
N ASN A 344 -7.84 18.20 -3.71
CA ASN A 344 -8.67 17.36 -4.59
C ASN A 344 -10.14 17.75 -4.55
N ASP A 345 -10.76 17.85 -5.72
CA ASP A 345 -12.17 18.25 -5.88
C ASP A 345 -13.14 17.10 -5.52
N CYS A 346 -12.74 15.85 -5.78
CA CYS A 346 -13.49 14.63 -5.50
C CYS A 346 -12.67 13.61 -4.71
N GLY A 347 -13.31 12.54 -4.24
CA GLY A 347 -12.69 11.46 -3.45
C GLY A 347 -11.83 10.46 -4.24
N MET A 348 -11.36 10.85 -5.42
CA MET A 348 -10.48 10.07 -6.29
C MET A 348 -9.35 10.97 -6.78
N VAL A 349 -8.14 10.43 -6.85
CA VAL A 349 -6.97 11.11 -7.42
C VAL A 349 -6.33 10.20 -8.45
N ALA A 350 -5.83 10.79 -9.55
CA ALA A 350 -5.13 10.07 -10.59
C ALA A 350 -3.83 10.79 -10.96
N TRP A 351 -2.81 10.01 -11.29
CA TRP A 351 -1.52 10.53 -11.71
C TRP A 351 -0.98 9.77 -12.91
N ARG A 352 -0.18 10.46 -13.70
CA ARG A 352 0.77 9.88 -14.62
C ARG A 352 2.15 9.89 -13.96
N PHE A 353 2.71 8.72 -13.71
CA PHE A 353 4.05 8.59 -13.13
C PHE A 353 5.07 8.31 -14.24
N HIS A 354 6.19 9.03 -14.20
CA HIS A 354 7.34 8.84 -15.06
C HIS A 354 8.51 8.40 -14.19
N MET A 355 8.99 7.18 -14.38
CA MET A 355 10.02 6.60 -13.53
C MET A 355 11.11 5.93 -14.35
N LYS A 356 12.38 6.12 -13.98
CA LYS A 356 13.50 5.36 -14.52
C LYS A 356 13.75 4.19 -13.59
N THR A 357 13.77 2.98 -14.13
CA THR A 357 14.02 1.75 -13.38
C THR A 357 15.22 1.01 -14.00
N PRO A 358 15.88 0.10 -13.28
CA PRO A 358 17.05 -0.61 -13.83
C PRO A 358 16.79 -1.29 -15.16
N GLU A 359 15.60 -1.85 -15.34
CA GLU A 359 15.18 -2.53 -16.55
C GLU A 359 14.67 -1.58 -17.66
N CYS A 360 14.29 -0.35 -17.30
CA CYS A 360 13.92 0.72 -18.23
C CYS A 360 14.68 2.03 -17.89
N PRO A 361 16.01 2.13 -18.16
CA PRO A 361 16.81 3.28 -17.76
C PRO A 361 16.40 4.60 -18.44
N ASN A 362 15.79 4.51 -19.62
CA ASN A 362 15.27 5.67 -20.37
C ASN A 362 13.96 6.22 -19.77
N GLY A 363 13.36 5.49 -18.83
CA GLY A 363 12.06 5.81 -18.26
C GLY A 363 11.00 4.78 -18.65
N ARG A 364 9.94 4.74 -17.85
CA ARG A 364 8.67 4.10 -18.14
C ARG A 364 7.54 4.93 -17.56
N THR A 365 6.37 4.84 -18.16
CA THR A 365 5.18 5.59 -17.75
C THR A 365 4.07 4.65 -17.29
N ILE A 366 3.38 5.01 -16.21
CA ILE A 366 2.19 4.29 -15.73
C ILE A 366 1.10 5.27 -15.32
N ILE A 367 -0.15 4.82 -15.33
CA ILE A 367 -1.27 5.56 -14.72
C ILE A 367 -1.58 4.96 -13.35
N VAL A 368 -1.65 5.81 -12.33
CA VAL A 368 -2.01 5.42 -10.97
C VAL A 368 -3.31 6.11 -10.58
N ILE A 369 -4.29 5.34 -10.12
CA ILE A 369 -5.58 5.83 -9.66
C ILE A 369 -5.76 5.40 -8.20
N ALA A 370 -6.17 6.31 -7.32
CA ALA A 370 -6.28 6.02 -5.90
C ALA A 370 -7.48 6.73 -5.25
N ASN A 371 -8.19 6.02 -4.38
CA ASN A 371 -9.25 6.63 -3.56
C ASN A 371 -8.65 7.51 -2.46
N ASP A 372 -9.28 8.67 -2.21
CA ASP A 372 -9.04 9.46 -1.00
C ASP A 372 -10.02 9.04 0.10
N ILE A 373 -9.55 8.18 1.01
CA ILE A 373 -10.36 7.72 2.15
C ILE A 373 -10.82 8.86 3.06
N THR A 374 -10.13 10.00 3.06
CA THR A 374 -10.43 11.15 3.90
C THR A 374 -11.59 11.99 3.33
N TYR A 375 -11.89 11.82 2.04
CA TYR A 375 -13.00 12.47 1.36
C TYR A 375 -14.20 11.54 1.32
N LYS A 376 -15.26 11.86 2.08
CA LYS A 376 -16.50 11.06 2.16
C LYS A 376 -16.23 9.55 2.24
N ILE A 377 -15.33 9.16 3.16
CA ILE A 377 -14.89 7.76 3.41
C ILE A 377 -14.43 6.99 2.17
N GLY A 378 -13.89 7.69 1.16
CA GLY A 378 -13.46 7.11 -0.12
C GLY A 378 -14.60 6.49 -0.92
N SER A 379 -15.83 6.99 -0.75
CA SER A 379 -17.01 6.48 -1.47
C SER A 379 -17.02 6.91 -2.94
N PHE A 380 -17.47 6.00 -3.81
CA PHE A 380 -17.62 6.23 -5.25
C PHE A 380 -18.92 6.99 -5.55
N GLY A 381 -18.81 8.28 -5.86
CA GLY A 381 -19.88 9.04 -6.50
C GLY A 381 -19.60 9.27 -7.98
N ILE A 382 -20.46 10.05 -8.64
CA ILE A 382 -20.38 10.27 -10.09
C ILE A 382 -19.02 10.83 -10.53
N GLU A 383 -18.48 11.80 -9.80
CA GLU A 383 -17.21 12.45 -10.17
C GLU A 383 -16.02 11.51 -9.97
N GLU A 384 -16.04 10.72 -8.89
CA GLU A 384 -15.01 9.70 -8.63
C GLU A 384 -15.02 8.60 -9.69
N ASP A 385 -16.21 8.12 -10.06
CA ASP A 385 -16.39 7.13 -11.13
C ASP A 385 -15.90 7.67 -12.47
N LEU A 386 -16.20 8.92 -12.78
CA LEU A 386 -15.79 9.57 -14.02
C LEU A 386 -14.27 9.73 -14.10
N LEU A 387 -13.62 10.25 -13.05
CA LEU A 387 -12.16 10.39 -13.03
C LEU A 387 -11.47 9.02 -13.17
N PHE A 388 -11.97 8.01 -12.45
CA PHE A 388 -11.46 6.63 -12.57
C PHE A 388 -11.57 6.12 -14.02
N GLN A 389 -12.73 6.29 -14.64
CA GLN A 389 -12.96 5.86 -16.02
C GLN A 389 -11.99 6.55 -16.98
N ARG A 390 -11.91 7.90 -16.95
CA ARG A 390 -11.10 8.67 -17.89
C ARG A 390 -9.61 8.36 -17.76
N ALA A 391 -9.12 8.17 -16.53
CA ALA A 391 -7.74 7.77 -16.30
C ALA A 391 -7.46 6.33 -16.79
N SER A 392 -8.42 5.41 -16.63
CA SER A 392 -8.31 4.05 -17.17
C SER A 392 -8.33 4.04 -18.71
N GLU A 393 -9.21 4.83 -19.34
CA GLU A 393 -9.28 5.02 -20.79
C GLU A 393 -7.96 5.56 -21.34
N LEU A 394 -7.38 6.57 -20.68
CA LEU A 394 -6.07 7.12 -21.03
C LEU A 394 -4.98 6.05 -21.01
N SER A 395 -4.90 5.26 -19.93
CA SER A 395 -3.93 4.15 -19.81
C SER A 395 -4.06 3.15 -20.96
N ARG A 396 -5.31 2.85 -21.37
CA ARG A 396 -5.61 1.94 -22.47
C ARG A 396 -5.24 2.51 -23.84
N LEU A 397 -5.52 3.80 -24.09
CA LEU A 397 -5.13 4.50 -25.32
C LEU A 397 -3.61 4.59 -25.47
N GLU A 398 -2.90 4.86 -24.36
CA GLU A 398 -1.44 4.94 -24.31
C GLU A 398 -0.77 3.56 -24.25
N ARG A 399 -1.55 2.48 -24.06
CA ARG A 399 -1.06 1.09 -23.91
C ARG A 399 -0.04 0.92 -22.79
N ILE A 400 -0.19 1.68 -21.71
CA ILE A 400 0.67 1.66 -20.52
C ILE A 400 -0.04 0.96 -19.34
N PRO A 401 0.73 0.39 -18.38
CA PRO A 401 0.15 -0.24 -17.20
C PRO A 401 -0.71 0.71 -16.35
N ARG A 402 -1.80 0.16 -15.79
CA ARG A 402 -2.70 0.85 -14.87
C ARG A 402 -2.61 0.25 -13.47
N ILE A 403 -2.32 1.10 -12.49
CA ILE A 403 -2.30 0.77 -11.07
C ILE A 403 -3.52 1.35 -10.39
N TYR A 404 -4.20 0.54 -9.58
CA TYR A 404 -5.30 1.00 -8.73
C TYR A 404 -4.98 0.77 -7.24
N ILE A 405 -4.99 1.84 -6.45
CA ILE A 405 -4.76 1.77 -5.00
C ILE A 405 -6.10 1.94 -4.28
N SER A 406 -6.54 0.87 -3.64
CA SER A 406 -7.90 0.73 -3.10
C SER A 406 -7.96 1.01 -1.61
N ALA A 407 -8.61 2.12 -1.26
CA ALA A 407 -9.04 2.48 0.09
C ALA A 407 -10.42 3.15 0.05
N ASN A 408 -11.49 2.38 0.01
CA ASN A 408 -12.85 2.87 -0.27
C ASN A 408 -13.92 2.31 0.65
N SER A 409 -15.18 2.70 0.41
CA SER A 409 -16.37 2.17 1.10
C SER A 409 -17.48 1.74 0.14
N GLY A 410 -17.13 1.53 -1.14
CA GLY A 410 -18.07 1.21 -2.19
C GLY A 410 -18.83 2.43 -2.71
N ALA A 411 -19.98 2.19 -3.34
CA ALA A 411 -20.82 3.25 -3.90
C ALA A 411 -21.29 4.20 -2.81
N ARG A 412 -21.29 5.50 -3.11
CA ARG A 412 -21.79 6.52 -2.21
C ARG A 412 -23.28 6.31 -1.98
N ILE A 413 -23.66 6.46 -0.72
CA ILE A 413 -25.06 6.41 -0.27
C ILE A 413 -25.39 7.75 0.37
N GLY A 414 -26.63 8.19 0.20
CA GLY A 414 -27.13 9.41 0.80
C GLY A 414 -28.65 9.40 0.91
N LEU A 415 -29.17 10.36 1.66
CA LEU A 415 -30.59 10.69 1.73
C LEU A 415 -30.76 12.17 1.38
N ALA A 416 -31.94 12.55 0.92
CA ALA A 416 -32.29 13.95 0.65
C ALA A 416 -32.43 14.73 1.97
N GLU A 417 -31.33 15.30 2.47
CA GLU A 417 -31.28 16.01 3.75
C GLU A 417 -32.21 17.23 3.78
N GLU A 418 -32.47 17.87 2.64
CA GLU A 418 -33.40 18.98 2.52
C GLU A 418 -34.85 18.60 2.82
N LEU A 419 -35.24 17.33 2.65
CA LEU A 419 -36.60 16.84 2.91
C LEU A 419 -36.77 16.29 4.33
N LYS A 420 -35.67 15.91 5.00
CA LYS A 420 -35.66 15.20 6.28
C LYS A 420 -36.38 15.95 7.41
N PHE A 421 -36.39 17.28 7.35
CA PHE A 421 -37.05 18.15 8.32
C PHE A 421 -38.38 18.74 7.83
N LEU A 422 -38.79 18.44 6.58
CA LEU A 422 -39.99 18.99 5.96
C LEU A 422 -41.12 17.98 5.83
N TYR A 423 -40.81 16.68 5.72
CA TYR A 423 -41.84 15.65 5.57
C TYR A 423 -42.71 15.52 6.83
N ARG A 424 -43.98 15.19 6.60
CA ARG A 424 -44.98 14.90 7.62
C ARG A 424 -45.51 13.47 7.42
N ILE A 425 -46.05 12.91 8.50
CA ILE A 425 -46.55 11.54 8.54
C ILE A 425 -48.07 11.58 8.61
N ALA A 426 -48.75 10.92 7.67
CA ALA A 426 -50.18 10.65 7.77
C ALA A 426 -50.38 9.33 8.51
N TRP A 427 -50.82 9.39 9.76
CA TRP A 427 -51.04 8.20 10.60
C TRP A 427 -52.36 7.50 10.27
N ASN A 428 -52.43 6.18 10.49
CA ASN A 428 -53.71 5.45 10.45
C ASN A 428 -54.67 5.97 11.52
N ASP A 429 -54.14 6.22 12.73
CA ASP A 429 -54.83 6.87 13.84
C ASP A 429 -53.86 7.84 14.53
N PRO A 430 -54.09 9.16 14.47
CA PRO A 430 -53.20 10.14 15.10
C PRO A 430 -53.09 9.99 16.63
N LYS A 431 -54.05 9.31 17.27
CA LYS A 431 -54.04 9.06 18.72
C LYS A 431 -53.31 7.77 19.10
N ASP A 432 -53.05 6.90 18.13
CA ASP A 432 -52.43 5.59 18.33
C ASP A 432 -51.43 5.30 17.19
N ILE A 433 -50.19 5.73 17.40
CA ILE A 433 -49.11 5.63 16.41
C ILE A 433 -48.71 4.19 16.08
N ASP A 434 -49.01 3.23 16.98
CA ASP A 434 -48.66 1.81 16.81
C ASP A 434 -49.53 1.14 15.74
N LYS A 435 -50.68 1.75 15.38
CA LYS A 435 -51.47 1.34 14.22
C LYS A 435 -50.78 1.64 12.88
N GLY A 436 -49.63 2.32 12.90
CA GLY A 436 -48.79 2.54 11.74
C GLY A 436 -49.17 3.74 10.87
N ILE A 437 -48.50 3.83 9.72
CA ILE A 437 -48.48 4.99 8.84
C ILE A 437 -49.26 4.68 7.56
N LYS A 438 -50.06 5.65 7.08
CA LYS A 438 -50.70 5.63 5.76
C LYS A 438 -49.73 6.01 4.64
N TYR A 439 -49.10 7.18 4.77
CA TYR A 439 -48.13 7.72 3.79
C TYR A 439 -47.33 8.90 4.37
N LEU A 440 -46.30 9.32 3.64
CA LEU A 440 -45.54 10.55 3.91
C LEU A 440 -45.99 11.67 2.97
N TYR A 441 -46.04 12.90 3.45
CA TYR A 441 -46.48 14.05 2.67
C TYR A 441 -45.75 15.34 3.04
N LEU A 442 -45.86 16.36 2.19
CA LEU A 442 -45.47 17.74 2.49
C LEU A 442 -46.74 18.59 2.63
N SER A 443 -46.72 19.56 3.54
CA SER A 443 -47.76 20.59 3.56
C SER A 443 -47.65 21.47 2.30
N SER A 444 -48.70 22.20 1.96
CA SER A 444 -48.66 23.13 0.82
C SER A 444 -47.53 24.18 0.97
N ASP A 445 -47.31 24.66 2.19
CA ASP A 445 -46.23 25.61 2.50
C ASP A 445 -44.85 24.95 2.34
N ASP A 446 -44.66 23.75 2.88
CA ASP A 446 -43.38 23.04 2.80
C ASP A 446 -43.05 22.62 1.35
N TYR A 447 -44.05 22.19 0.57
CA TYR A 447 -43.88 21.88 -0.84
C TYR A 447 -43.50 23.12 -1.66
N SER A 448 -44.12 24.28 -1.38
CA SER A 448 -43.78 25.53 -2.07
C SER A 448 -42.29 25.89 -1.95
N ARG A 449 -41.67 25.58 -0.80
CA ARG A 449 -40.24 25.84 -0.52
C ARG A 449 -39.30 24.99 -1.36
N VAL A 450 -39.70 23.78 -1.76
CA VAL A 450 -38.84 22.83 -2.48
C VAL A 450 -39.25 22.59 -3.94
N SER A 451 -40.45 23.05 -4.33
CA SER A 451 -41.03 22.85 -5.67
C SER A 451 -40.09 23.27 -6.82
N HIS A 452 -39.36 24.37 -6.65
CA HIS A 452 -38.42 24.90 -7.65
C HIS A 452 -37.11 24.10 -7.78
N MET A 453 -36.82 23.22 -6.81
CA MET A 453 -35.57 22.45 -6.76
C MET A 453 -35.68 21.10 -7.50
N ASN A 454 -36.87 20.70 -7.95
CA ASN A 454 -37.13 19.40 -8.58
C ASN A 454 -36.65 18.17 -7.77
N CYS A 455 -36.58 18.28 -6.43
CA CYS A 455 -36.05 17.22 -5.57
C CYS A 455 -37.09 16.19 -5.11
N VAL A 456 -38.38 16.40 -5.38
CA VAL A 456 -39.47 15.52 -4.94
C VAL A 456 -40.62 15.52 -5.92
N ARG A 457 -41.20 14.34 -6.20
CA ARG A 457 -42.45 14.20 -6.96
C ARG A 457 -43.58 13.94 -5.97
N THR A 458 -44.66 14.72 -6.10
CA THR A 458 -45.80 14.64 -5.19
C THR A 458 -47.13 14.56 -5.93
N GLU A 459 -48.14 14.04 -5.26
CA GLU A 459 -49.54 14.01 -5.68
C GLU A 459 -50.37 14.83 -4.69
N ILE A 460 -51.25 15.69 -5.19
CA ILE A 460 -52.12 16.51 -4.34
C ILE A 460 -53.31 15.67 -3.88
N ILE A 461 -53.50 15.59 -2.57
CA ILE A 461 -54.61 14.88 -1.93
C ILE A 461 -55.26 15.82 -0.90
N ASN A 462 -56.58 15.81 -0.85
CA ASN A 462 -57.34 16.51 0.20
C ASN A 462 -57.83 15.46 1.21
N GLU A 463 -57.30 15.49 2.43
CA GLU A 463 -57.68 14.58 3.53
C GLU A 463 -57.77 15.37 4.83
N ASP A 464 -58.77 15.09 5.66
CA ASP A 464 -59.03 15.80 6.93
C ASP A 464 -59.22 17.33 6.81
N GLY A 465 -59.61 17.82 5.63
CA GLY A 465 -59.73 19.25 5.35
C GLY A 465 -58.41 19.97 5.07
N GLU A 466 -57.31 19.23 4.97
CA GLU A 466 -55.98 19.74 4.62
C GLU A 466 -55.57 19.31 3.21
N THR A 467 -55.01 20.23 2.42
CA THR A 467 -54.37 19.91 1.15
C THR A 467 -52.93 19.43 1.39
N ARG A 468 -52.69 18.16 1.09
CA ARG A 468 -51.43 17.44 1.32
C ARG A 468 -50.77 17.09 0.00
N HIS A 469 -49.47 17.31 -0.09
CA HIS A 469 -48.64 16.85 -1.21
C HIS A 469 -48.02 15.50 -0.83
N LYS A 470 -48.74 14.40 -1.09
CA LYS A 470 -48.25 13.04 -0.83
C LYS A 470 -46.98 12.79 -1.63
N ILE A 471 -45.92 12.34 -0.95
CA ILE A 471 -44.63 12.06 -1.59
C ILE A 471 -44.75 10.75 -2.36
N LEU A 472 -44.51 10.80 -3.67
CA LEU A 472 -44.43 9.62 -4.53
C LEU A 472 -42.98 9.18 -4.69
N ASP A 473 -42.09 10.11 -5.01
CA ASP A 473 -40.67 9.83 -5.22
C ASP A 473 -39.80 10.93 -4.64
N ILE A 474 -38.67 10.52 -4.09
CA ILE A 474 -37.62 11.42 -3.59
C ILE A 474 -36.47 11.34 -4.60
N ILE A 475 -36.18 12.47 -5.24
CA ILE A 475 -35.07 12.60 -6.21
C ILE A 475 -33.84 13.14 -5.48
N GLY A 476 -34.03 14.12 -4.59
CA GLY A 476 -32.95 14.84 -3.93
C GLY A 476 -32.41 15.98 -4.79
N LYS A 477 -31.96 17.05 -4.13
CA LYS A 477 -31.27 18.19 -4.77
C LYS A 477 -29.81 17.85 -5.05
N GLU A 478 -29.18 17.11 -4.15
CA GLU A 478 -27.79 16.68 -4.30
C GLU A 478 -27.69 15.48 -5.24
N ASN A 479 -26.65 15.46 -6.07
CA ASN A 479 -26.32 14.31 -6.88
C ASN A 479 -25.57 13.25 -6.04
N SER A 480 -25.48 12.02 -6.55
CA SER A 480 -24.71 10.92 -5.95
C SER A 480 -25.28 10.39 -4.63
N LEU A 481 -26.60 10.26 -4.54
CA LEU A 481 -27.33 9.68 -3.42
C LEU A 481 -27.64 8.18 -3.62
N GLY A 482 -27.84 7.74 -4.87
CA GLY A 482 -28.35 6.39 -5.15
C GLY A 482 -27.96 5.78 -6.50
N VAL A 483 -28.95 5.52 -7.37
CA VAL A 483 -28.83 4.68 -8.58
C VAL A 483 -27.87 5.22 -9.63
N GLU A 484 -27.65 6.53 -9.65
CA GLU A 484 -26.66 7.21 -10.47
C GLU A 484 -25.22 6.76 -10.14
N ASN A 485 -24.92 6.46 -8.88
CA ASN A 485 -23.63 5.86 -8.48
C ASN A 485 -23.53 4.39 -8.89
N LEU A 486 -24.65 3.66 -8.92
CA LEU A 486 -24.67 2.28 -9.42
C LEU A 486 -24.40 2.23 -10.93
N ARG A 487 -24.94 3.19 -11.69
CA ARG A 487 -24.61 3.37 -13.11
C ARG A 487 -23.11 3.63 -13.30
N GLY A 488 -22.54 4.54 -12.52
CA GLY A 488 -21.10 4.83 -12.55
C GLY A 488 -20.24 3.62 -12.16
N SER A 489 -20.65 2.88 -11.13
CA SER A 489 -20.02 1.61 -10.73
C SER A 489 -20.02 0.58 -11.87
N GLY A 490 -21.13 0.41 -12.58
CA GLY A 490 -21.22 -0.49 -13.73
C GLY A 490 -20.30 -0.07 -14.89
N MET A 491 -20.20 1.24 -15.13
CA MET A 491 -19.34 1.84 -16.15
C MET A 491 -17.85 1.55 -15.88
N ILE A 492 -17.36 1.77 -14.66
CA ILE A 492 -15.96 1.50 -14.31
C ILE A 492 -15.63 0.01 -14.20
N ALA A 493 -16.61 -0.83 -13.86
CA ALA A 493 -16.46 -2.30 -13.93
C ALA A 493 -16.25 -2.75 -15.39
N GLY A 494 -17.07 -2.24 -16.32
CA GLY A 494 -16.94 -2.52 -17.74
C GLY A 494 -15.58 -2.08 -18.30
N GLU A 495 -15.17 -0.83 -18.03
CA GLU A 495 -13.86 -0.33 -18.47
C GLU A 495 -12.70 -1.11 -17.84
N THR A 496 -12.79 -1.53 -16.57
CA THR A 496 -11.73 -2.34 -15.96
C THR A 496 -11.63 -3.73 -16.57
N SER A 497 -12.77 -4.35 -16.91
CA SER A 497 -12.78 -5.63 -17.63
C SER A 497 -12.14 -5.51 -19.01
N LEU A 498 -12.41 -4.42 -19.74
CA LEU A 498 -11.76 -4.13 -21.01
C LEU A 498 -10.27 -3.86 -20.84
N ALA A 499 -9.88 -3.05 -19.85
CA ALA A 499 -8.49 -2.69 -19.57
C ALA A 499 -7.63 -3.93 -19.29
N TYR A 500 -8.12 -4.89 -18.49
CA TYR A 500 -7.39 -6.14 -18.20
C TYR A 500 -7.01 -6.92 -19.46
N ASN A 501 -7.84 -6.87 -20.51
CA ASN A 501 -7.56 -7.56 -21.77
C ASN A 501 -6.58 -6.82 -22.69
N VAL A 502 -6.29 -5.54 -22.42
CA VAL A 502 -5.49 -4.69 -23.31
C VAL A 502 -4.16 -4.27 -22.68
N ILE A 503 -4.13 -4.03 -21.36
CA ILE A 503 -2.97 -3.51 -20.63
C ILE A 503 -2.75 -4.27 -19.32
N PRO A 504 -1.52 -4.24 -18.75
CA PRO A 504 -1.28 -4.78 -17.43
C PRO A 504 -2.01 -3.95 -16.37
N THR A 505 -2.84 -4.63 -15.58
CA THR A 505 -3.60 -4.05 -14.47
C THR A 505 -3.14 -4.66 -13.16
N ILE A 506 -2.84 -3.84 -12.16
CA ILE A 506 -2.45 -4.26 -10.81
C ILE A 506 -3.24 -3.44 -9.79
N SER A 507 -3.71 -4.09 -8.73
CA SER A 507 -4.40 -3.44 -7.61
C SER A 507 -3.63 -3.63 -6.31
N LEU A 508 -3.47 -2.57 -5.52
CA LEU A 508 -2.94 -2.61 -4.15
C LEU A 508 -4.05 -2.25 -3.17
N VAL A 509 -4.39 -3.15 -2.26
CA VAL A 509 -5.42 -2.93 -1.24
C VAL A 509 -4.73 -2.54 0.07
N THR A 510 -4.83 -1.26 0.44
CA THR A 510 -4.11 -0.68 1.59
C THR A 510 -4.97 -0.60 2.85
N CYS A 511 -6.28 -0.33 2.71
CA CYS A 511 -7.21 -0.19 3.83
C CYS A 511 -8.35 -1.20 3.73
N ARG A 512 -9.30 -0.93 2.83
CA ARG A 512 -10.46 -1.79 2.58
C ARG A 512 -10.98 -1.55 1.17
N ALA A 513 -11.50 -2.61 0.57
CA ALA A 513 -12.16 -2.59 -0.73
C ALA A 513 -13.58 -3.13 -0.55
N VAL A 514 -14.60 -2.29 -0.75
CA VAL A 514 -16.00 -2.63 -0.45
C VAL A 514 -16.86 -2.53 -1.71
N GLY A 515 -17.73 -3.52 -1.94
CA GLY A 515 -18.70 -3.50 -3.04
C GLY A 515 -18.01 -3.40 -4.42
N ILE A 516 -18.26 -2.32 -5.16
CA ILE A 516 -17.58 -2.09 -6.45
C ILE A 516 -16.06 -2.08 -6.32
N GLY A 517 -15.49 -1.57 -5.22
CA GLY A 517 -14.05 -1.61 -4.97
C GLY A 517 -13.48 -3.03 -4.98
N ALA A 518 -14.21 -3.99 -4.39
CA ALA A 518 -13.81 -5.40 -4.39
C ALA A 518 -13.88 -6.01 -5.81
N TYR A 519 -14.89 -5.64 -6.60
CA TYR A 519 -14.99 -6.07 -7.99
C TYR A 519 -13.90 -5.47 -8.87
N LEU A 520 -13.55 -4.18 -8.72
CA LEU A 520 -12.47 -3.55 -9.48
C LEU A 520 -11.13 -4.25 -9.22
N VAL A 521 -10.87 -4.60 -7.97
CA VAL A 521 -9.70 -5.38 -7.56
C VAL A 521 -9.68 -6.74 -8.27
N ARG A 522 -10.79 -7.49 -8.25
CA ARG A 522 -10.87 -8.79 -8.96
C ARG A 522 -10.83 -8.68 -10.48
N LEU A 523 -11.49 -7.69 -11.07
CA LEU A 523 -11.51 -7.47 -12.53
C LEU A 523 -10.13 -7.03 -13.03
N GLY A 524 -9.39 -6.27 -12.24
CA GLY A 524 -7.98 -5.96 -12.47
C GLY A 524 -7.05 -7.19 -12.31
N SER A 525 -7.58 -8.29 -11.80
CA SER A 525 -6.98 -9.62 -11.58
C SER A 525 -5.78 -9.67 -10.65
N ARG A 526 -4.71 -8.88 -10.85
CA ARG A 526 -3.47 -8.98 -10.08
C ARG A 526 -3.58 -8.14 -8.82
N VAL A 527 -3.53 -8.77 -7.65
CA VAL A 527 -3.84 -8.10 -6.37
C VAL A 527 -2.74 -8.30 -5.35
N ILE A 528 -2.27 -7.18 -4.79
CA ILE A 528 -1.43 -7.15 -3.59
C ILE A 528 -2.29 -6.67 -2.43
N GLN A 529 -2.29 -7.38 -1.31
CA GLN A 529 -3.11 -7.04 -0.14
C GLN A 529 -2.23 -6.79 1.08
N VAL A 530 -2.43 -5.64 1.74
CA VAL A 530 -1.77 -5.35 3.02
C VAL A 530 -2.41 -6.20 4.12
N GLU A 531 -1.62 -6.77 5.04
CA GLU A 531 -2.08 -7.75 6.06
C GLU A 531 -3.33 -7.34 6.85
N ASN A 532 -3.44 -6.06 7.22
CA ASN A 532 -4.55 -5.54 8.03
C ASN A 532 -5.75 -5.04 7.18
N SER A 533 -5.71 -5.23 5.86
CA SER A 533 -6.75 -4.79 4.94
C SER A 533 -7.74 -5.90 4.58
N HIS A 534 -8.92 -5.54 4.08
CA HIS A 534 -9.94 -6.52 3.67
C HIS A 534 -10.67 -6.15 2.38
N ILE A 535 -10.98 -7.19 1.60
CA ILE A 535 -11.75 -7.12 0.35
C ILE A 535 -13.13 -7.76 0.61
N ILE A 536 -14.20 -6.98 0.67
CA ILE A 536 -15.54 -7.46 1.04
C ILE A 536 -16.63 -6.93 0.12
N LEU A 537 -17.73 -7.65 0.02
CA LEU A 537 -18.95 -7.15 -0.63
C LEU A 537 -19.87 -6.45 0.37
N THR A 538 -19.92 -6.95 1.60
CA THR A 538 -20.81 -6.46 2.65
C THR A 538 -20.10 -6.56 4.00
N GLY A 539 -20.26 -5.55 4.85
CA GLY A 539 -19.64 -5.53 6.18
C GLY A 539 -20.25 -6.56 7.13
N ALA A 540 -19.43 -7.09 8.04
CA ALA A 540 -19.82 -8.07 9.05
C ALA A 540 -21.05 -7.63 9.87
N GLY A 541 -21.09 -6.37 10.29
CA GLY A 541 -22.23 -5.83 11.04
C GLY A 541 -23.54 -5.82 10.25
N ALA A 542 -23.50 -5.67 8.92
CA ALA A 542 -24.70 -5.75 8.08
C ALA A 542 -25.17 -7.21 7.93
N LEU A 543 -24.25 -8.16 7.75
CA LEU A 543 -24.57 -9.58 7.71
C LEU A 543 -25.18 -10.08 9.03
N ASN A 544 -24.60 -9.68 10.16
CA ASN A 544 -25.14 -10.02 11.48
C ASN A 544 -26.57 -9.52 11.67
N LYS A 545 -26.89 -8.31 11.19
CA LYS A 545 -28.27 -7.78 11.21
C LYS A 545 -29.22 -8.61 10.36
N VAL A 546 -28.80 -9.06 9.17
CA VAL A 546 -29.62 -9.92 8.29
C VAL A 546 -29.84 -11.30 8.91
N LEU A 547 -28.81 -11.87 9.54
CA LEU A 547 -28.88 -13.18 10.20
C LEU A 547 -29.59 -13.12 11.56
N GLY A 548 -29.86 -11.92 12.09
CA GLY A 548 -30.49 -11.72 13.40
C GLY A 548 -29.61 -12.10 14.60
N ARG A 549 -28.30 -12.32 14.39
CA ARG A 549 -27.34 -12.73 15.43
C ARG A 549 -25.92 -12.30 15.07
N GLU A 550 -25.05 -12.18 16.07
CA GLU A 550 -23.63 -11.88 15.88
C GLU A 550 -22.87 -13.13 15.45
N VAL A 551 -22.68 -13.29 14.13
CA VAL A 551 -21.91 -14.40 13.54
C VAL A 551 -20.46 -14.02 13.32
N TYR A 552 -20.24 -12.82 12.75
CA TYR A 552 -18.92 -12.34 12.38
C TYR A 552 -18.50 -11.17 13.28
N ASN A 553 -17.29 -11.25 13.82
CA ASN A 553 -16.72 -10.25 14.74
C ASN A 553 -15.89 -9.18 14.02
N SER A 554 -15.46 -9.45 12.79
CA SER A 554 -14.60 -8.55 12.02
C SER A 554 -14.79 -8.75 10.52
N ASN A 555 -14.62 -7.66 9.75
CA ASN A 555 -14.58 -7.75 8.29
C ASN A 555 -13.41 -8.61 7.78
N ASN A 556 -12.32 -8.74 8.55
CA ASN A 556 -11.20 -9.60 8.16
C ASN A 556 -11.62 -11.07 8.10
N GLN A 557 -12.62 -11.52 8.87
CA GLN A 557 -13.14 -12.90 8.76
C GLN A 557 -13.80 -13.17 7.41
N LEU A 558 -14.22 -12.12 6.69
CA LEU A 558 -14.89 -12.22 5.39
C LEU A 558 -13.94 -11.96 4.22
N GLY A 559 -12.99 -11.05 4.40
CA GLY A 559 -12.19 -10.50 3.30
C GLY A 559 -10.73 -10.23 3.62
N GLY A 560 -10.25 -10.61 4.81
CA GLY A 560 -8.85 -10.47 5.17
C GLY A 560 -7.96 -11.40 4.34
N THR A 561 -6.64 -11.30 4.53
CA THR A 561 -5.65 -12.10 3.80
C THR A 561 -5.88 -13.60 4.00
N GLN A 562 -6.33 -14.03 5.19
CA GLN A 562 -6.67 -15.43 5.47
C GLN A 562 -7.80 -16.00 4.60
N ILE A 563 -8.58 -15.14 3.93
CA ILE A 563 -9.61 -15.56 2.97
C ILE A 563 -9.08 -15.37 1.55
N MET A 564 -8.66 -14.14 1.22
CA MET A 564 -8.39 -13.75 -0.17
C MET A 564 -7.05 -14.26 -0.71
N PHE A 565 -6.04 -14.43 0.15
CA PHE A 565 -4.78 -15.06 -0.26
C PHE A 565 -4.92 -16.58 -0.39
N ASN A 566 -5.82 -17.17 0.39
CA ASN A 566 -6.07 -18.62 0.43
C ASN A 566 -7.05 -19.08 -0.66
N ASN A 567 -7.80 -18.17 -1.28
CA ASN A 567 -8.70 -18.47 -2.39
C ASN A 567 -8.19 -17.99 -3.76
N GLY A 568 -7.02 -17.33 -3.80
CA GLY A 568 -6.37 -16.88 -5.03
C GLY A 568 -6.83 -15.53 -5.57
N VAL A 569 -7.72 -14.81 -4.88
CA VAL A 569 -8.06 -13.42 -5.26
C VAL A 569 -6.86 -12.49 -5.03
N THR A 570 -6.14 -12.69 -3.92
CA THR A 570 -4.90 -11.99 -3.60
C THR A 570 -3.72 -12.83 -4.10
N HIS A 571 -2.87 -12.22 -4.92
CA HIS A 571 -1.67 -12.87 -5.47
C HIS A 571 -0.50 -12.83 -4.49
N ASP A 572 -0.37 -11.77 -3.69
CA ASP A 572 0.66 -11.67 -2.65
C ASP A 572 0.25 -10.73 -1.51
N ILE A 573 0.90 -10.89 -0.36
CA ILE A 573 0.64 -10.14 0.87
C ILE A 573 1.86 -9.33 1.30
N VAL A 574 1.61 -8.17 1.88
CA VAL A 574 2.64 -7.24 2.36
C VAL A 574 2.27 -6.69 3.73
N LYS A 575 3.28 -6.28 4.51
CA LYS A 575 3.06 -5.79 5.87
C LYS A 575 2.50 -4.38 5.91
N ASP A 576 2.93 -3.55 4.97
CA ASP A 576 2.58 -2.14 4.88
C ASP A 576 2.48 -1.64 3.43
N ASP A 577 1.96 -0.43 3.28
CA ASP A 577 1.70 0.21 1.98
C ASP A 577 3.01 0.41 1.17
N PHE A 578 4.15 0.64 1.83
CA PHE A 578 5.43 0.88 1.17
C PHE A 578 6.01 -0.41 0.60
N GLU A 579 5.99 -1.51 1.35
CA GLU A 579 6.33 -2.85 0.84
C GLU A 579 5.44 -3.22 -0.35
N GLY A 580 4.16 -2.84 -0.31
CA GLY A 580 3.23 -2.94 -1.44
C GLY A 580 3.71 -2.22 -2.69
N CYS A 581 4.18 -0.97 -2.56
CA CYS A 581 4.75 -0.20 -3.66
C CYS A 581 6.03 -0.84 -4.22
N VAL A 582 6.91 -1.34 -3.35
CA VAL A 582 8.15 -2.04 -3.74
C VAL A 582 7.82 -3.32 -4.53
N LEU A 583 6.90 -4.14 -4.04
CA LEU A 583 6.50 -5.37 -4.72
C LEU A 583 5.84 -5.10 -6.07
N LEU A 584 5.02 -4.05 -6.15
CA LEU A 584 4.40 -3.61 -7.40
C LEU A 584 5.45 -3.21 -8.44
N LEU A 585 6.45 -2.41 -8.07
CA LEU A 585 7.56 -2.08 -8.96
C LEU A 585 8.36 -3.32 -9.37
N ARG A 586 8.56 -4.28 -8.46
CA ARG A 586 9.19 -5.57 -8.79
C ARG A 586 8.38 -6.35 -9.81
N TRP A 587 7.05 -6.39 -9.72
CA TRP A 587 6.20 -7.02 -10.73
C TRP A 587 6.28 -6.29 -12.07
N LEU A 588 6.20 -4.96 -12.06
CA LEU A 588 6.36 -4.16 -13.28
C LEU A 588 7.70 -4.40 -13.96
N SER A 589 8.76 -4.73 -13.22
CA SER A 589 10.08 -5.01 -13.81
C SER A 589 10.07 -6.15 -14.83
N TYR A 590 9.10 -7.08 -14.77
CA TYR A 590 8.95 -8.16 -15.76
C TYR A 590 8.13 -7.73 -16.98
N MET A 591 7.34 -6.67 -16.87
CA MET A 591 6.36 -6.24 -17.87
C MET A 591 6.93 -5.14 -18.77
N PRO A 592 6.56 -5.09 -20.06
CA PRO A 592 7.04 -4.07 -20.99
C PRO A 592 6.61 -2.65 -20.55
N GLU A 593 7.32 -1.64 -21.02
CA GLU A 593 6.98 -0.22 -20.78
C GLU A 593 5.59 0.12 -21.35
N THR A 594 5.34 -0.30 -22.60
CA THR A 594 4.04 -0.24 -23.24
C THR A 594 3.78 -1.59 -23.92
N MET A 595 2.52 -1.95 -24.16
CA MET A 595 2.19 -3.21 -24.84
C MET A 595 2.67 -3.32 -26.30
N SER A 596 3.22 -2.24 -26.87
CA SER A 596 3.85 -2.22 -28.21
C SER A 596 5.38 -2.39 -28.16
N HIS A 597 6.00 -2.36 -26.97
CA HIS A 597 7.44 -2.47 -26.79
C HIS A 597 7.85 -3.91 -26.45
N SER A 598 9.12 -4.23 -26.70
CA SER A 598 9.74 -5.48 -26.30
C SER A 598 9.82 -5.62 -24.77
N LEU A 599 10.01 -6.85 -24.31
CA LEU A 599 10.22 -7.14 -22.89
C LEU A 599 11.47 -6.45 -22.34
N PRO A 600 11.45 -6.07 -21.05
CA PRO A 600 12.57 -5.40 -20.41
C PRO A 600 13.66 -6.43 -20.05
N ILE A 601 14.52 -6.75 -21.01
CA ILE A 601 15.66 -7.65 -20.83
C ILE A 601 16.78 -6.89 -20.11
N LEU A 602 17.31 -7.47 -19.03
CA LEU A 602 18.45 -6.89 -18.32
C LEU A 602 19.74 -7.09 -19.12
N SER A 603 20.52 -6.02 -19.29
CA SER A 603 21.81 -6.07 -19.99
C SER A 603 22.92 -6.66 -19.13
N GLU A 604 22.91 -6.37 -17.83
CA GLU A 604 23.89 -6.89 -16.86
C GLU A 604 23.35 -8.16 -16.21
N LEU A 605 24.03 -9.27 -16.48
CA LEU A 605 23.65 -10.59 -15.95
C LEU A 605 24.54 -10.95 -14.77
N HIS A 606 23.99 -10.91 -13.57
CA HIS A 606 24.65 -11.45 -12.38
C HIS A 606 24.81 -12.98 -12.47
N ASP A 607 23.83 -13.66 -13.08
CA ASP A 607 23.84 -15.11 -13.26
C ASP A 607 24.15 -15.44 -14.74
N PRO A 608 25.32 -16.04 -15.05
CA PRO A 608 25.72 -16.25 -16.43
C PRO A 608 24.92 -17.37 -17.09
N ILE A 609 24.52 -17.17 -18.36
CA ILE A 609 23.77 -18.18 -19.12
C ILE A 609 24.53 -19.48 -19.37
N ASN A 610 25.87 -19.43 -19.41
CA ASN A 610 26.74 -20.57 -19.74
C ASN A 610 27.15 -21.38 -18.48
N ARG A 611 26.28 -21.48 -17.48
CA ARG A 611 26.51 -22.32 -16.29
C ARG A 611 25.72 -23.63 -16.36
N SER A 612 26.17 -24.62 -15.60
CA SER A 612 25.36 -25.80 -15.31
C SER A 612 24.24 -25.48 -14.32
N ILE A 613 23.21 -26.32 -14.32
CA ILE A 613 22.19 -26.35 -13.27
C ILE A 613 22.63 -27.40 -12.25
N ASP A 614 22.90 -27.00 -11.01
CA ASP A 614 23.44 -27.91 -10.00
C ASP A 614 22.33 -28.72 -9.30
N PHE A 615 21.16 -28.12 -9.09
CA PHE A 615 20.02 -28.83 -8.51
C PHE A 615 19.35 -29.72 -9.56
N MET A 616 19.41 -31.04 -9.35
CA MET A 616 18.71 -32.01 -10.19
C MET A 616 17.49 -32.59 -9.46
N PRO A 617 16.30 -32.54 -10.10
CA PRO A 617 15.11 -33.24 -9.62
C PRO A 617 15.33 -34.74 -9.39
N THR A 618 14.70 -35.26 -8.35
CA THR A 618 14.74 -36.68 -7.97
C THR A 618 13.37 -37.32 -8.14
N ALA A 619 13.31 -38.66 -8.22
CA ALA A 619 12.05 -39.40 -8.18
C ALA A 619 11.30 -39.24 -6.83
N THR A 620 12.04 -38.97 -5.74
CA THR A 620 11.44 -38.62 -4.45
C THR A 620 10.87 -37.21 -4.46
N PRO A 621 9.76 -36.93 -3.75
CA PRO A 621 9.18 -35.60 -3.66
C PRO A 621 10.18 -34.53 -3.18
N TYR A 622 10.18 -33.39 -3.85
CA TYR A 622 11.03 -32.24 -3.61
C TYR A 622 10.24 -30.93 -3.80
N ASP A 623 10.77 -29.82 -3.27
CA ASP A 623 10.20 -28.49 -3.52
C ASP A 623 10.57 -28.03 -4.94
N PRO A 624 9.62 -27.83 -5.87
CA PRO A 624 9.91 -27.38 -7.22
C PRO A 624 10.60 -26.02 -7.27
N ARG A 625 10.50 -25.20 -6.22
CA ARG A 625 11.22 -23.93 -6.11
C ARG A 625 12.73 -24.14 -6.16
N HIS A 626 13.26 -25.24 -5.63
CA HIS A 626 14.69 -25.54 -5.71
C HIS A 626 15.16 -25.70 -7.16
N MET A 627 14.34 -26.32 -8.01
CA MET A 627 14.62 -26.44 -9.45
C MET A 627 14.50 -25.10 -10.16
N ILE A 628 13.57 -24.25 -9.75
CA ILE A 628 13.35 -22.93 -10.36
C ILE A 628 14.50 -21.98 -9.99
N GLN A 629 14.70 -21.68 -8.70
CA GLN A 629 15.57 -20.59 -8.23
C GLN A 629 16.88 -21.06 -7.57
N GLY A 630 17.04 -22.37 -7.36
CA GLY A 630 18.14 -22.93 -6.58
C GLY A 630 17.83 -23.03 -5.08
N ARG A 631 18.80 -23.51 -4.30
CA ARG A 631 18.68 -23.63 -2.84
C ARG A 631 20.01 -23.40 -2.13
N GLN A 632 19.94 -22.83 -0.93
CA GLN A 632 21.08 -22.74 -0.03
C GLN A 632 21.30 -24.10 0.68
N LEU A 633 22.54 -24.57 0.74
CA LEU A 633 22.89 -25.80 1.45
C LEU A 633 23.13 -25.51 2.93
N THR A 634 22.34 -26.12 3.82
CA THR A 634 22.53 -26.07 5.28
C THR A 634 23.61 -27.06 5.72
N SER A 635 24.24 -26.85 6.87
CA SER A 635 25.34 -27.68 7.40
C SER A 635 25.01 -29.18 7.50
N LEU A 636 23.73 -29.53 7.72
CA LEU A 636 23.23 -30.91 7.76
C LEU A 636 23.11 -31.56 6.36
N SER A 637 22.88 -30.76 5.31
CA SER A 637 22.85 -31.23 3.92
C SER A 637 24.25 -31.34 3.30
N GLN A 638 25.25 -30.72 3.91
CA GLN A 638 26.66 -30.77 3.47
C GLN A 638 27.32 -32.13 3.77
N THR A 639 26.94 -32.81 4.86
CA THR A 639 27.52 -34.11 5.23
C THR A 639 27.13 -35.24 4.28
N ASN A 640 25.93 -35.20 3.70
CA ASN A 640 25.50 -36.21 2.72
C ASN A 640 26.13 -36.01 1.33
N ILE A 641 26.44 -34.77 0.94
CA ILE A 641 27.02 -34.46 -0.38
C ILE A 641 28.54 -34.73 -0.40
N ASN A 642 29.25 -34.46 0.70
CA ASN A 642 30.70 -34.67 0.79
C ASN A 642 31.12 -36.15 0.71
N ASN A 643 30.18 -37.10 0.88
CA ASN A 643 30.44 -38.53 0.73
C ASN A 643 30.36 -39.02 -0.73
N GLU A 644 29.78 -38.25 -1.65
CA GLU A 644 29.62 -38.66 -3.06
C GLU A 644 30.55 -37.92 -4.04
N ILE A 645 31.06 -36.74 -3.68
CA ILE A 645 31.92 -35.94 -4.58
C ILE A 645 33.21 -35.53 -3.85
N GLY A 646 34.32 -36.16 -4.22
CA GLY A 646 35.66 -35.87 -3.70
C GLY A 646 36.27 -34.56 -4.21
N SER A 647 35.56 -33.43 -4.09
CA SER A 647 36.09 -32.10 -4.46
C SER A 647 36.15 -31.15 -3.26
N SER A 648 37.30 -30.52 -3.06
CA SER A 648 37.69 -29.74 -1.87
C SER A 648 37.16 -28.29 -1.80
N THR A 649 36.09 -27.95 -2.52
CA THR A 649 35.42 -26.64 -2.44
C THR A 649 33.91 -26.78 -2.66
N SER A 650 33.17 -27.23 -1.63
CA SER A 650 31.73 -27.41 -1.73
C SER A 650 31.02 -26.04 -1.84
N PRO A 651 30.24 -25.76 -2.91
CA PRO A 651 29.53 -24.49 -3.04
C PRO A 651 28.43 -24.40 -1.97
N THR A 652 28.28 -23.22 -1.36
CA THR A 652 27.25 -22.96 -0.34
C THR A 652 25.83 -22.89 -0.91
N PHE A 653 25.70 -22.80 -2.23
CA PHE A 653 24.45 -22.64 -2.98
C PHE A 653 24.42 -23.61 -4.17
N GLN A 654 23.31 -24.32 -4.36
CA GLN A 654 23.04 -25.12 -5.55
C GLN A 654 22.16 -24.30 -6.49
N SER A 655 22.64 -24.06 -7.71
CA SER A 655 21.93 -23.26 -8.70
C SER A 655 20.70 -23.98 -9.28
N GLY A 656 19.66 -23.20 -9.59
CA GLY A 656 18.44 -23.65 -10.27
C GLY A 656 18.46 -23.37 -11.78
N PHE A 657 17.33 -23.57 -12.45
CA PHE A 657 17.16 -23.36 -13.88
C PHE A 657 17.17 -21.88 -14.27
N PHE A 658 16.52 -21.03 -13.46
CA PHE A 658 16.43 -19.60 -13.69
C PHE A 658 17.53 -18.82 -12.99
N ASP A 659 17.65 -17.53 -13.34
CA ASP A 659 18.58 -16.60 -12.73
C ASP A 659 18.33 -16.57 -11.21
N ARG A 660 19.39 -16.70 -10.43
CA ARG A 660 19.36 -16.62 -8.96
C ARG A 660 18.55 -15.40 -8.50
N ASP A 661 17.76 -15.52 -7.42
CA ASP A 661 17.00 -14.41 -6.81
C ASP A 661 16.15 -13.59 -7.83
N SER A 662 15.64 -14.24 -8.89
CA SER A 662 14.72 -13.65 -9.88
C SER A 662 13.30 -14.20 -9.78
N PHE A 663 13.09 -15.33 -9.09
CA PHE A 663 11.77 -15.92 -9.01
C PHE A 663 10.88 -15.18 -8.01
N ILE A 664 9.74 -14.68 -8.48
CA ILE A 664 8.67 -14.08 -7.65
C ILE A 664 7.43 -14.95 -7.81
N GLU A 665 7.15 -15.73 -6.78
CA GLU A 665 5.96 -16.59 -6.70
C GLU A 665 4.69 -15.75 -6.50
N ILE A 666 3.59 -16.15 -7.15
CA ILE A 666 2.26 -15.55 -6.98
C ILE A 666 1.23 -16.61 -6.59
N MET A 667 0.20 -16.19 -5.86
CA MET A 667 -0.87 -17.04 -5.35
C MET A 667 -0.32 -18.22 -4.52
N LYS A 668 0.74 -17.96 -3.73
CA LYS A 668 1.53 -18.98 -3.03
C LYS A 668 0.70 -19.85 -2.09
N ASN A 669 -0.31 -19.29 -1.42
CA ASN A 669 -1.08 -20.02 -0.40
C ASN A 669 -2.38 -20.64 -0.90
N TRP A 670 -2.72 -20.48 -2.18
CA TRP A 670 -3.88 -21.10 -2.83
C TRP A 670 -3.44 -22.14 -3.87
N ALA A 671 -4.14 -23.28 -3.92
CA ALA A 671 -3.87 -24.38 -4.84
C ALA A 671 -2.36 -24.72 -4.93
N LYS A 672 -1.77 -25.01 -3.77
CA LYS A 672 -0.33 -25.19 -3.54
C LYS A 672 0.29 -26.36 -4.32
N THR A 673 -0.54 -27.24 -4.89
CA THR A 673 -0.11 -28.32 -5.79
C THR A 673 0.50 -27.80 -7.09
N VAL A 674 0.27 -26.52 -7.43
CA VAL A 674 0.90 -25.83 -8.57
C VAL A 674 1.57 -24.55 -8.07
N VAL A 675 2.80 -24.34 -8.53
CA VAL A 675 3.63 -23.16 -8.25
C VAL A 675 3.65 -22.27 -9.49
N CYS A 676 3.20 -21.03 -9.35
CA CYS A 676 3.18 -20.05 -10.44
C CYS A 676 3.99 -18.82 -10.05
N GLY A 677 4.69 -18.20 -10.99
CA GLY A 677 5.46 -16.99 -10.71
C GLY A 677 6.10 -16.39 -11.95
N ARG A 678 6.88 -15.34 -11.74
CA ARG A 678 7.73 -14.71 -12.77
C ARG A 678 9.18 -15.00 -12.44
N ALA A 679 10.00 -15.26 -13.45
CA ALA A 679 11.44 -15.44 -13.30
C ALA A 679 12.18 -14.79 -14.46
N ARG A 680 13.52 -14.74 -14.38
CA ARG A 680 14.38 -14.38 -15.51
C ARG A 680 15.25 -15.55 -15.92
N LEU A 681 15.41 -15.74 -17.23
CA LEU A 681 16.34 -16.70 -17.82
C LEU A 681 17.35 -15.93 -18.67
N GLY A 682 18.58 -15.77 -18.18
CA GLY A 682 19.58 -14.93 -18.83
C GLY A 682 19.10 -13.49 -19.00
N GLY A 683 18.43 -12.94 -17.99
CA GLY A 683 17.85 -11.60 -18.01
C GLY A 683 16.51 -11.47 -18.72
N ILE A 684 16.05 -12.49 -19.47
CA ILE A 684 14.76 -12.47 -20.18
C ILE A 684 13.62 -12.78 -19.19
N PRO A 685 12.66 -11.87 -18.98
CA PRO A 685 11.53 -12.13 -18.08
C PRO A 685 10.55 -13.13 -18.71
N MET A 686 10.07 -14.09 -17.92
CA MET A 686 9.03 -15.04 -18.34
C MET A 686 8.15 -15.50 -17.18
N GLY A 687 6.94 -15.94 -17.53
CA GLY A 687 6.04 -16.65 -16.64
C GLY A 687 6.51 -18.09 -16.43
N VAL A 688 6.35 -18.61 -15.22
CA VAL A 688 6.78 -19.95 -14.83
C VAL A 688 5.63 -20.66 -14.14
N ILE A 689 5.37 -21.90 -14.57
CA ILE A 689 4.44 -22.82 -13.91
C ILE A 689 5.19 -24.12 -13.64
N ALA A 690 5.15 -24.60 -12.40
CA ALA A 690 5.75 -25.86 -11.98
C ALA A 690 4.82 -26.63 -11.05
N VAL A 691 5.09 -27.92 -10.90
CA VAL A 691 4.24 -28.83 -10.12
C VAL A 691 4.88 -29.16 -8.79
N GLU A 692 4.11 -29.02 -7.71
CA GLU A 692 4.51 -29.51 -6.39
C GLU A 692 4.40 -31.03 -6.36
N THR A 693 5.49 -31.68 -5.92
CA THR A 693 5.58 -33.15 -5.92
C THR A 693 5.27 -33.74 -4.56
N ARG A 694 5.33 -32.92 -3.49
CA ARG A 694 4.92 -33.32 -2.15
C ARG A 694 3.40 -33.29 -2.05
N THR A 695 2.85 -34.17 -1.19
CA THR A 695 1.47 -34.02 -0.75
C THR A 695 1.31 -32.70 -0.02
N VAL A 696 0.27 -31.95 -0.36
CA VAL A 696 -0.04 -30.67 0.27
C VAL A 696 -1.31 -30.77 1.09
N GLU A 697 -1.33 -30.06 2.20
CA GLU A 697 -2.50 -29.90 3.05
C GLU A 697 -3.25 -28.61 2.70
N LEU A 698 -4.52 -28.78 2.35
CA LEU A 698 -5.48 -27.70 2.17
C LEU A 698 -6.32 -27.58 3.43
N GLU A 699 -6.20 -26.45 4.13
CA GLU A 699 -7.04 -26.13 5.28
C GLU A 699 -8.32 -25.44 4.80
N GLN A 700 -9.46 -26.08 5.04
CA GLN A 700 -10.78 -25.51 4.81
C GLN A 700 -11.32 -24.96 6.14
N PRO A 701 -11.55 -23.64 6.26
CA PRO A 701 -12.10 -23.06 7.49
C PRO A 701 -13.55 -23.49 7.70
N ALA A 702 -13.97 -23.58 8.95
CA ALA A 702 -15.38 -23.71 9.29
C ALA A 702 -16.15 -22.44 8.90
N ASP A 703 -17.39 -22.58 8.46
CA ASP A 703 -18.32 -21.45 8.30
C ASP A 703 -18.99 -21.14 9.63
N PRO A 704 -18.71 -19.99 10.29
CA PRO A 704 -19.34 -19.63 11.56
C PRO A 704 -20.87 -19.45 11.46
N ALA A 705 -21.41 -19.27 10.25
CA ALA A 705 -22.85 -19.21 10.04
C ALA A 705 -23.52 -20.58 10.17
N ASN A 706 -22.79 -21.69 9.98
CA ASN A 706 -23.32 -23.04 10.08
C ASN A 706 -22.74 -23.76 11.31
N PHE A 707 -23.60 -24.10 12.28
CA PHE A 707 -23.18 -24.75 13.53
C PHE A 707 -22.61 -26.16 13.34
N ASP A 708 -22.97 -26.85 12.26
CA ASP A 708 -22.47 -28.20 11.95
C ASP A 708 -21.17 -28.16 11.12
N SER A 709 -20.65 -26.95 10.83
CA SER A 709 -19.42 -26.79 10.07
C SER A 709 -18.19 -26.92 10.97
N ASP A 710 -17.32 -27.85 10.63
CA ASP A 710 -15.99 -27.99 11.25
C ASP A 710 -14.88 -27.63 10.27
N ALA A 711 -13.75 -27.16 10.80
CA ALA A 711 -12.55 -26.97 10.00
C ALA A 711 -12.00 -28.33 9.58
N ARG A 712 -11.55 -28.44 8.32
CA ARG A 712 -11.09 -29.70 7.73
C ARG A 712 -9.74 -29.52 7.06
N THR A 713 -8.86 -30.49 7.24
CA THR A 713 -7.60 -30.57 6.49
C THR A 713 -7.73 -31.65 5.43
N ILE A 714 -7.62 -31.25 4.16
CA ILE A 714 -7.73 -32.14 3.00
C ILE A 714 -6.33 -32.33 2.43
N GLN A 715 -5.92 -33.58 2.27
CA GLN A 715 -4.66 -33.91 1.61
C GLN A 715 -4.86 -33.95 0.10
N GLN A 716 -4.06 -33.19 -0.62
CA GLN A 716 -3.96 -33.20 -2.08
C GLN A 716 -2.62 -33.82 -2.47
N ALA A 717 -2.66 -34.90 -3.25
CA ALA A 717 -1.45 -35.53 -3.74
C ALA A 717 -0.66 -34.59 -4.66
N GLY A 718 0.67 -34.66 -4.59
CA GLY A 718 1.54 -33.99 -5.57
C GLY A 718 1.34 -34.57 -6.96
N GLN A 719 1.75 -33.84 -7.99
CA GLN A 719 1.65 -34.25 -9.41
C GLN A 719 0.22 -34.52 -9.92
N VAL A 720 -0.83 -34.03 -9.23
CA VAL A 720 -2.23 -34.20 -9.64
C VAL A 720 -2.91 -32.84 -9.77
N TRP A 721 -3.66 -32.63 -10.84
CA TRP A 721 -4.56 -31.48 -10.95
C TRP A 721 -5.85 -31.72 -10.17
N PHE A 722 -6.24 -30.72 -9.39
CA PHE A 722 -7.48 -30.60 -8.65
C PHE A 722 -8.27 -29.41 -9.23
N PRO A 723 -9.56 -29.22 -8.89
CA PRO A 723 -10.34 -28.09 -9.41
C PRO A 723 -9.66 -26.73 -9.19
N ASP A 724 -9.10 -26.52 -7.99
CA ASP A 724 -8.39 -25.30 -7.60
C ASP A 724 -7.08 -25.12 -8.39
N SER A 725 -6.27 -26.18 -8.53
CA SER A 725 -4.99 -26.09 -9.23
C SER A 725 -5.12 -26.02 -10.75
N ALA A 726 -6.14 -26.65 -11.34
CA ALA A 726 -6.49 -26.44 -12.74
C ALA A 726 -6.92 -24.99 -12.99
N PHE A 727 -7.76 -24.42 -12.11
CA PHE A 727 -8.18 -23.03 -12.20
C PHE A 727 -7.01 -22.05 -12.02
N LYS A 728 -6.13 -22.29 -11.03
CA LYS A 728 -4.90 -21.50 -10.82
C LYS A 728 -3.98 -21.51 -12.05
N THR A 729 -3.83 -22.69 -12.67
CA THR A 729 -3.03 -22.85 -13.88
C THR A 729 -3.60 -21.99 -15.02
N ALA A 730 -4.90 -22.11 -15.29
CA ALA A 730 -5.56 -21.31 -16.34
C ALA A 730 -5.51 -19.80 -16.08
N GLN A 731 -5.70 -19.37 -14.83
CA GLN A 731 -5.62 -17.95 -14.44
C GLN A 731 -4.19 -17.41 -14.62
N ALA A 732 -3.16 -18.16 -14.23
CA ALA A 732 -1.77 -17.75 -14.39
C ALA A 732 -1.38 -17.59 -15.88
N ILE A 733 -1.78 -18.55 -16.73
CA ILE A 733 -1.56 -18.46 -18.20
C ILE A 733 -2.22 -17.19 -18.74
N ASN A 734 -3.47 -16.93 -18.35
CA ASN A 734 -4.20 -15.73 -18.73
C ASN A 734 -3.50 -14.44 -18.30
N ASP A 735 -2.97 -14.38 -17.08
CA ASP A 735 -2.25 -13.21 -16.57
C ASP A 735 -0.92 -12.98 -17.31
N PHE A 736 -0.14 -14.03 -17.56
CA PHE A 736 1.14 -13.94 -18.27
C PHE A 736 0.97 -13.54 -19.74
N LYS A 737 -0.06 -14.04 -20.42
CA LYS A 737 -0.44 -13.59 -21.77
C LYS A 737 -0.61 -12.08 -21.81
N ARG A 738 -1.39 -11.54 -20.87
CA ARG A 738 -1.72 -10.11 -20.78
C ARG A 738 -0.55 -9.24 -20.32
N GLU A 739 0.53 -9.86 -19.88
CA GLU A 739 1.81 -9.21 -19.58
C GLU A 739 2.80 -9.29 -20.75
N ASN A 740 2.40 -9.89 -21.88
CA ASN A 740 3.27 -10.22 -23.01
C ASN A 740 4.50 -11.07 -22.63
N LEU A 741 4.40 -11.89 -21.58
CA LEU A 741 5.49 -12.75 -21.17
C LEU A 741 5.51 -14.05 -22.00
N PRO A 742 6.69 -14.62 -22.30
CA PRO A 742 6.81 -16.02 -22.65
C PRO A 742 6.48 -16.89 -21.43
N LEU A 743 6.16 -18.15 -21.66
CA LEU A 743 5.78 -19.09 -20.61
C LEU A 743 6.67 -20.31 -20.59
N MET A 744 7.18 -20.69 -19.43
CA MET A 744 7.83 -21.98 -19.18
C MET A 744 6.95 -22.82 -18.26
N ILE A 745 6.53 -24.00 -18.73
CA ILE A 745 5.79 -24.98 -17.94
C ILE A 745 6.68 -26.19 -17.68
N PHE A 746 7.09 -26.37 -16.43
CA PHE A 746 7.72 -27.61 -15.97
C PHE A 746 6.67 -28.68 -15.71
N ALA A 747 6.26 -29.36 -16.78
CA ALA A 747 5.15 -30.30 -16.75
C ALA A 747 5.52 -31.60 -16.02
N ASN A 748 4.85 -31.86 -14.91
CA ASN A 748 5.09 -33.03 -14.08
C ASN A 748 3.79 -33.53 -13.42
N TRP A 749 2.77 -33.79 -14.24
CA TRP A 749 1.44 -34.24 -13.79
C TRP A 749 1.12 -35.66 -14.26
N ARG A 750 0.71 -36.51 -13.31
CA ARG A 750 0.16 -37.85 -13.56
C ARG A 750 -1.25 -37.82 -14.14
N GLY A 751 -1.96 -36.69 -14.02
CA GLY A 751 -3.32 -36.56 -14.51
C GLY A 751 -4.15 -35.58 -13.71
N PHE A 752 -5.45 -35.62 -13.98
CA PHE A 752 -6.49 -34.92 -13.23
C PHE A 752 -7.07 -35.85 -12.16
N SER A 753 -7.49 -35.28 -11.02
CA SER A 753 -8.22 -36.04 -10.01
C SER A 753 -9.58 -36.48 -10.56
N GLY A 754 -9.73 -37.79 -10.79
CA GLY A 754 -10.98 -38.40 -11.25
C GLY A 754 -11.95 -38.79 -10.11
N GLY A 755 -11.67 -38.36 -8.87
CA GLY A 755 -12.52 -38.67 -7.72
C GLY A 755 -13.91 -38.04 -7.81
N MET A 756 -14.92 -38.69 -7.23
CA MET A 756 -16.32 -38.23 -7.29
C MET A 756 -16.48 -36.76 -6.86
N LYS A 757 -15.78 -36.35 -5.79
CA LYS A 757 -15.81 -34.98 -5.27
C LYS A 757 -15.26 -33.98 -6.29
N ASP A 758 -14.06 -34.23 -6.83
CA ASP A 758 -13.41 -33.29 -7.75
C ASP A 758 -14.14 -33.20 -9.10
N MET A 759 -14.75 -34.30 -9.54
CA MET A 759 -15.65 -34.33 -10.69
C MET A 759 -16.91 -33.49 -10.45
N PHE A 760 -17.53 -33.62 -9.26
CA PHE A 760 -18.66 -32.79 -8.85
C PHE A 760 -18.27 -31.30 -8.74
N ASP A 761 -17.07 -31.03 -8.24
CA ASP A 761 -16.46 -29.70 -8.14
C ASP A 761 -15.94 -29.18 -9.51
N GLN A 762 -16.40 -29.80 -10.61
CA GLN A 762 -16.31 -29.30 -11.98
C GLN A 762 -14.89 -29.25 -12.56
N ILE A 763 -14.00 -30.16 -12.14
CA ILE A 763 -12.61 -30.22 -12.63
C ILE A 763 -12.50 -30.22 -14.16
N ILE A 764 -13.44 -30.84 -14.88
CA ILE A 764 -13.46 -30.85 -16.36
C ILE A 764 -13.56 -29.42 -16.93
N LYS A 765 -14.36 -28.54 -16.32
CA LYS A 765 -14.50 -27.15 -16.78
C LYS A 765 -13.18 -26.40 -16.62
N PHE A 766 -12.51 -26.56 -15.48
CA PHE A 766 -11.24 -25.91 -15.22
C PHE A 766 -10.10 -26.47 -16.07
N GLY A 767 -10.11 -27.77 -16.38
CA GLY A 767 -9.22 -28.36 -17.37
C GLY A 767 -9.39 -27.76 -18.77
N ALA A 768 -10.64 -27.53 -19.20
CA ALA A 768 -10.92 -26.87 -20.48
C ALA A 768 -10.41 -25.42 -20.52
N TYR A 769 -10.46 -24.69 -19.40
CA TYR A 769 -9.93 -23.32 -19.35
C TYR A 769 -8.41 -23.24 -19.56
N ILE A 770 -7.65 -24.30 -19.25
CA ILE A 770 -6.21 -24.37 -19.56
C ILE A 770 -6.03 -24.37 -21.09
N VAL A 771 -6.82 -25.17 -21.80
CA VAL A 771 -6.80 -25.26 -23.26
C VAL A 771 -7.21 -23.93 -23.90
N ASP A 772 -8.29 -23.31 -23.42
CA ASP A 772 -8.72 -21.99 -23.91
C ASP A 772 -7.64 -20.93 -23.72
N ALA A 773 -6.98 -20.92 -22.55
CA ALA A 773 -5.92 -19.97 -22.25
C ALA A 773 -4.68 -20.15 -23.13
N LEU A 774 -4.28 -21.40 -23.42
CA LEU A 774 -3.15 -21.73 -24.29
C LEU A 774 -3.46 -21.47 -25.78
N ARG A 775 -4.68 -21.78 -26.22
CA ARG A 775 -5.15 -21.47 -27.59
C ARG A 775 -5.02 -19.98 -27.89
N GLU A 776 -5.36 -19.15 -26.92
CA GLU A 776 -5.33 -17.70 -27.07
C GLU A 776 -3.97 -17.07 -26.79
N TYR A 777 -2.95 -17.84 -26.41
CA TYR A 777 -1.62 -17.32 -26.06
C TYR A 777 -0.87 -16.82 -27.31
N GLU A 778 -0.23 -15.66 -27.22
CA GLU A 778 0.38 -14.95 -28.37
C GLU A 778 1.91 -14.83 -28.28
N GLN A 779 2.51 -15.37 -27.21
CA GLN A 779 3.95 -15.37 -26.94
C GLN A 779 4.48 -16.81 -26.90
N PRO A 780 5.81 -17.03 -26.99
CA PRO A 780 6.37 -18.38 -26.93
C PRO A 780 6.02 -19.11 -25.63
N VAL A 781 5.58 -20.36 -25.75
CA VAL A 781 5.28 -21.27 -24.64
C VAL A 781 6.16 -22.50 -24.77
N PHE A 782 7.00 -22.72 -23.76
CA PHE A 782 7.89 -23.86 -23.65
C PHE A 782 7.36 -24.81 -22.59
N ILE A 783 7.10 -26.05 -23.00
CA ILE A 783 6.73 -27.11 -22.09
C ILE A 783 7.94 -28.01 -21.94
N TYR A 784 8.39 -28.22 -20.71
CA TYR A 784 9.51 -29.08 -20.41
C TYR A 784 9.11 -30.12 -19.37
N ILE A 785 9.21 -31.40 -19.73
CA ILE A 785 9.06 -32.50 -18.76
C ILE A 785 10.42 -32.69 -18.07
N PRO A 786 10.57 -32.32 -16.78
CA PRO A 786 11.87 -32.29 -16.11
C PRO A 786 12.44 -33.70 -15.86
N PRO A 787 13.73 -33.83 -15.47
CA PRO A 787 14.30 -35.11 -15.04
C PRO A 787 13.44 -35.78 -13.97
N CYS A 788 13.25 -37.10 -14.07
CA CYS A 788 12.35 -37.88 -13.21
C CYS A 788 10.87 -37.44 -13.23
N GLY A 789 10.51 -36.45 -14.05
CA GLY A 789 9.14 -35.98 -14.21
C GLY A 789 8.33 -36.89 -15.11
N GLU A 790 7.01 -36.79 -14.98
CA GLU A 790 6.07 -37.57 -15.76
C GLU A 790 4.88 -36.76 -16.25
N LEU A 791 4.41 -37.10 -17.45
CA LEU A 791 3.21 -36.51 -18.03
C LEU A 791 2.35 -37.61 -18.64
N ARG A 792 1.12 -37.77 -18.15
CA ARG A 792 0.23 -38.87 -18.57
C ARG A 792 -1.04 -38.39 -19.25
N GLY A 793 -1.67 -39.30 -20.01
CA GLY A 793 -3.01 -39.23 -20.60
C GLY A 793 -3.68 -37.86 -20.52
N GLY A 794 -4.61 -37.68 -19.58
CA GLY A 794 -5.40 -36.46 -19.45
C GLY A 794 -4.58 -35.19 -19.27
N ALA A 795 -3.46 -35.25 -18.55
CA ALA A 795 -2.61 -34.08 -18.33
C ALA A 795 -1.84 -33.67 -19.60
N TRP A 796 -1.42 -34.64 -20.42
CA TRP A 796 -0.77 -34.36 -21.71
C TRP A 796 -1.70 -33.59 -22.64
N VAL A 797 -2.95 -34.03 -22.75
CA VAL A 797 -3.92 -33.49 -23.71
C VAL A 797 -4.12 -31.98 -23.56
N VAL A 798 -4.10 -31.45 -22.33
CA VAL A 798 -4.38 -30.03 -22.08
C VAL A 798 -3.18 -29.11 -22.28
N VAL A 799 -1.99 -29.66 -22.50
CA VAL A 799 -0.77 -28.88 -22.76
C VAL A 799 -0.08 -29.28 -24.08
N ASP A 800 -0.70 -30.11 -24.92
CA ASP A 800 -0.05 -30.53 -26.15
C ASP A 800 0.21 -29.33 -27.10
N PRO A 801 1.38 -29.22 -27.76
CA PRO A 801 1.68 -28.11 -28.67
C PRO A 801 0.68 -27.96 -29.82
N THR A 802 -0.04 -29.03 -30.19
CA THR A 802 -1.08 -28.96 -31.22
C THR A 802 -2.24 -28.02 -30.87
N ILE A 803 -2.40 -27.64 -29.60
CA ILE A 803 -3.36 -26.60 -29.18
C ILE A 803 -3.04 -25.26 -29.85
N ASN A 804 -1.75 -24.92 -29.99
CA ASN A 804 -1.29 -23.67 -30.59
C ASN A 804 0.12 -23.83 -31.20
N LEU A 805 0.18 -24.55 -32.34
CA LEU A 805 1.44 -24.90 -33.04
C LEU A 805 2.32 -23.71 -33.40
N ARG A 806 1.75 -22.51 -33.47
CA ARG A 806 2.48 -21.29 -33.80
C ARG A 806 3.39 -20.82 -32.66
N TYR A 807 2.99 -21.06 -31.42
CA TYR A 807 3.63 -20.49 -30.24
C TYR A 807 4.10 -21.52 -29.21
N MET A 808 3.62 -22.77 -29.30
CA MET A 808 3.94 -23.82 -28.33
C MET A 808 5.01 -24.79 -28.84
N GLU A 809 5.96 -25.10 -27.95
CA GLU A 809 6.97 -26.15 -28.14
C GLU A 809 7.02 -27.04 -26.90
N MET A 810 7.30 -28.34 -27.09
CA MET A 810 7.42 -29.30 -26.00
C MET A 810 8.75 -30.06 -26.08
N TYR A 811 9.40 -30.16 -24.93
CA TYR A 811 10.67 -30.83 -24.70
C TYR A 811 10.51 -31.81 -23.54
N ALA A 812 11.26 -32.91 -23.58
CA ALA A 812 11.24 -33.92 -22.53
C ALA A 812 12.67 -34.31 -22.17
N ASP A 813 12.99 -34.32 -20.88
CA ASP A 813 14.27 -34.81 -20.41
C ASP A 813 14.43 -36.31 -20.69
N ARG A 814 15.66 -36.79 -20.89
CA ARG A 814 15.94 -38.21 -21.16
C ARG A 814 15.50 -39.13 -20.02
N MET A 815 15.45 -38.63 -18.79
CA MET A 815 15.01 -39.36 -17.59
C MET A 815 13.50 -39.23 -17.34
N SER A 816 12.78 -38.43 -18.10
CA SER A 816 11.33 -38.26 -17.96
C SER A 816 10.54 -39.46 -18.52
N ARG A 817 9.23 -39.50 -18.25
CA ARG A 817 8.32 -40.55 -18.75
C ARG A 817 7.01 -39.96 -19.28
N GLY A 818 6.57 -40.37 -20.46
CA GLY A 818 5.24 -40.04 -21.00
C GLY A 818 4.46 -41.28 -21.46
N SER A 819 3.17 -41.38 -21.14
CA SER A 819 2.31 -42.51 -21.55
C SER A 819 0.82 -42.19 -21.40
N VAL A 820 -0.07 -42.96 -22.05
CA VAL A 820 -1.53 -42.78 -21.92
C VAL A 820 -2.01 -43.16 -20.51
N LEU A 821 -1.55 -44.29 -19.99
CA LEU A 821 -1.78 -44.77 -18.63
C LEU A 821 -0.45 -45.02 -17.93
N GLU A 822 -0.48 -45.11 -16.60
CA GLU A 822 0.69 -45.55 -15.84
C GLU A 822 1.02 -47.03 -16.16
N PRO A 823 2.29 -47.45 -16.06
CA PRO A 823 2.68 -48.83 -16.33
C PRO A 823 1.93 -49.87 -15.49
N GLU A 824 1.52 -49.54 -14.26
CA GLU A 824 0.73 -50.44 -13.40
C GLU A 824 -0.72 -50.62 -13.89
N GLY A 825 -1.22 -49.67 -14.68
CA GLY A 825 -2.58 -49.70 -15.24
C GLY A 825 -2.66 -50.17 -16.70
N THR A 826 -1.53 -50.55 -17.30
CA THR A 826 -1.44 -51.11 -18.67
C THR A 826 -1.22 -52.61 -18.58
#